data_AF-A0A7M7PW06-F1
#
_entry.id   AF-A0A7M7PW06-F1
#
_cell.length_a   1.000
_cell.length_b   1.000
_cell.length_c   1.000
_cell.angle_alpha   90.00
_cell.angle_beta   90.00
_cell.angle_gamma   90.00
#
_symmetry.space_group_name_H-M   'P 1'
#
loop_
_entity.id
_entity.type
_entity.pdbx_description
1 polymer ?
#
loop_
_entity_poly.entity_id
_entity_poly.type
_entity_poly.pdbx_seq_one_letter_code
_entity_poly.pdbx_strand_id
1 'polypeptide(L)'
;MIFFALGKKIHKYAAADAQWINLGECDFFVLGELWRPRTARNQSTPRVQSQKIRLISEKDQKVTIPSANFQTKHTQHELPGDDLTQGRGTPDKANVFKSISKLLDRLSQRLENPGLDTEINNLHNTTISVLLYYLSMLNRADLQAAFNNISGTSYKEETVRNMFLEALPQVGTTEAALFVLELIQSQTVSDITAIQLLTHLPFHVRKPDVQLLLGLQPLLNLHNKISSEVQHTGILTFGTLVYKTCLSFCPYEMLDDYVKLYLDKFTESKEYEKKMVWLEGLSNIQLGRVVEFLEPIASGNSAESRHLRVLAAWASLPTAPLRPDVIYPVYWPILVNRTEHLEMRVAALTLLIVSNPTPSRLISLYWYLKGEPSRHLYNYFYTTLKSIERTKFPCYTHMGGIAAQFARILHKPVPNEHIITGNYLFDYQDSRRNFGALINGIVIANSLTNIPEVAYITLHNHGSGLDLNHVALYIKAEGLLHAISTNVNDMSFSTRVEDILKQFKFKHQPNSPVHLEIIAYVQQKAVLCLHLNQTNLIKAFKYVSTLQDSTYHVYQSMEFHVNQQRIHVPLTMESIQVTDLGTNVRLAVTANSLFSMRGNFTHISNGRNNHVILRTSIHGTQVLENYNPFNDLWHAAERAQSIHGYLPVNITFGFQEKLFFSYNTPEDKLRAGLIAHVRTVTNIRGYKVQSKLDTLCSNCVDLYTVKRLPHKTSTSNNIFVFKAPELGGLFGVTVFDCEDRIPTEEFMIADVLSSHQSNCRIWPLLETVLLGLHFFDYLSYVPPVGSCGLEVYVEPISSLSSEIRFEYTKKDKYHMLALTRRHLNKVEILQQWNIAIAYDITSWISDTLRIKASKSSSPNEKVMKVCIEGERETPWDWDFLSTKPSEPSSIKLNIIWGPADSAKGKCSGSSLLMQLTGEVTDEQIADSKKDIWPYNECQAQSKDKTFVPYTEACYEASREMSTLRKYKISIAHENLPTELLKLGWKLRALYDLVGGNSSKKSPNTDEMAVVATFPKDSSSGELLFNGEKIKTEFSSSFINSMLVRSRLHKYMDSPFLRSFFSTCILTPSAIKSSNNISHTFEQDKEKLIIARCDDNKPRFILSAVNKGDFVELTLDDETDRIILDSNGEGGTVHNHTHPVPVVRNFEFSYIGSKWVRMDKKTVDLVFAEILLFVHWSKEQVLLFYPNYIQEFVCGYCTLQGPNTDGLYDKL
;
A
#
# COMPACT_ATOMS: atom_id res chain seq x y z
N MET A 1 1.51 -4.33 29.67
CA MET A 1 2.11 -4.39 31.02
C MET A 1 3.47 -3.68 31.02
N ILE A 2 3.51 -2.34 31.17
CA ILE A 2 4.66 -1.54 31.67
C ILE A 2 4.06 -0.30 32.37
N PHE A 3 3.22 -0.54 33.38
CA PHE A 3 2.72 0.54 34.25
C PHE A 3 2.70 0.18 35.74
N PHE A 4 3.12 -1.04 36.11
CA PHE A 4 3.10 -1.49 37.52
C PHE A 4 4.47 -1.67 38.19
N ALA A 5 5.56 -1.25 37.55
CA ALA A 5 6.90 -1.29 38.15
C ALA A 5 7.55 0.10 38.16
N LEU A 6 6.99 1.03 38.93
CA LEU A 6 7.70 2.22 39.44
C LEU A 6 7.05 2.81 40.71
N GLY A 7 6.08 2.11 41.32
CA GLY A 7 5.52 2.47 42.62
C GLY A 7 6.18 1.71 43.76
N LYS A 8 7.46 1.97 44.05
CA LYS A 8 8.12 1.49 45.29
C LYS A 8 9.46 2.20 45.54
N LYS A 9 9.41 3.50 45.82
CA LYS A 9 10.39 4.24 46.64
C LYS A 9 9.87 5.68 46.78
N ILE A 10 9.06 5.92 47.81
CA ILE A 10 8.94 7.14 48.64
C ILE A 10 7.79 6.80 49.61
N HIS A 11 8.08 5.97 50.61
CA HIS A 11 7.27 5.85 51.82
C HIS A 11 8.24 5.48 52.95
N LYS A 12 8.57 6.51 53.74
CA LYS A 12 9.37 6.61 54.98
C LYS A 12 9.88 8.06 54.90
N TYR A 13 9.29 9.03 55.58
CA TYR A 13 9.16 9.17 57.03
C TYR A 13 7.93 10.02 57.36
N ALA A 14 7.09 9.54 58.27
CA ALA A 14 6.18 10.39 59.05
C ALA A 14 5.76 9.62 60.32
N ALA A 15 6.62 9.66 61.33
CA ALA A 15 6.26 9.43 62.71
C ALA A 15 7.33 10.11 63.57
N ALA A 16 6.99 11.23 64.20
CA ALA A 16 7.36 11.60 65.56
C ALA A 16 6.98 13.06 65.84
N ASP A 17 6.23 13.19 66.93
CA ASP A 17 6.25 14.26 67.93
C ASP A 17 5.79 15.67 67.57
N ALA A 18 4.62 15.98 68.13
CA ALA A 18 4.17 17.32 68.44
C ALA A 18 5.15 17.99 69.42
N GLN A 19 5.75 19.10 68.99
CA GLN A 19 6.18 20.17 69.88
C GLN A 19 5.76 21.51 69.29
N TRP A 20 5.08 22.29 70.12
CA TRP A 20 4.61 23.64 69.85
C TRP A 20 5.79 24.56 69.48
N ILE A 21 5.77 25.13 68.27
CA ILE A 21 6.64 26.24 67.87
C ILE A 21 5.77 27.31 67.19
N ASN A 22 5.95 28.54 67.66
CA ASN A 22 5.27 29.78 67.27
C ASN A 22 5.16 29.97 65.74
N LEU A 23 3.94 30.27 65.30
CA LEU A 23 3.56 30.61 63.93
C LEU A 23 4.09 32.00 63.52
N GLY A 24 5.16 32.02 62.72
CA GLY A 24 5.48 33.11 61.81
C GLY A 24 5.35 32.59 60.37
N GLU A 25 4.46 33.21 59.59
CA GLU A 25 4.16 32.99 58.16
C GLU A 25 4.80 31.75 57.49
N CYS A 26 4.01 30.69 57.26
CA CYS A 26 4.39 29.61 56.36
C CYS A 26 3.83 29.89 54.95
N ASP A 27 4.67 30.39 54.05
CA ASP A 27 4.42 30.28 52.61
C ASP A 27 4.75 28.83 52.18
N PHE A 28 3.70 28.01 51.94
CA PHE A 28 3.87 26.71 51.31
C PHE A 28 4.01 26.88 49.79
N PHE A 29 5.23 26.73 49.27
CA PHE A 29 5.44 26.52 47.83
C PHE A 29 5.04 25.08 47.47
N VAL A 30 3.98 24.91 46.68
CA VAL A 30 3.57 23.62 46.15
C VAL A 30 4.08 23.46 44.71
N LEU A 31 4.71 22.31 44.44
CA LEU A 31 5.31 21.90 43.17
C LEU A 31 4.25 21.86 42.05
N GLY A 32 4.50 22.57 40.95
CA GLY A 32 3.67 22.49 39.75
C GLY A 32 3.79 21.12 39.08
N GLU A 33 2.67 20.44 38.86
CA GLU A 33 2.64 19.26 37.99
C GLU A 33 2.79 19.68 36.52
N LEU A 34 3.72 19.03 35.84
CA LEU A 34 4.07 19.34 34.46
C LEU A 34 3.58 18.22 33.55
N TRP A 35 2.48 18.45 32.82
CA TRP A 35 2.06 17.51 31.79
C TRP A 35 2.95 17.69 30.54
N ARG A 36 3.62 16.60 30.14
CA ARG A 36 4.48 16.54 28.96
C ARG A 36 4.04 15.39 28.05
N PRO A 37 3.33 15.66 26.93
CA PRO A 37 3.21 14.67 25.87
C PRO A 37 4.61 14.38 25.30
N ARG A 38 5.00 13.10 25.27
CA ARG A 38 6.37 12.66 24.91
C ARG A 38 6.84 13.10 23.51
N THR A 39 5.93 13.47 22.60
CA THR A 39 6.21 13.90 21.22
C THR A 39 6.79 15.30 21.08
N ALA A 40 6.75 16.14 22.12
CA ALA A 40 7.27 17.50 22.01
C ALA A 40 8.00 17.93 23.29
N ARG A 41 9.34 18.01 23.25
CA ARG A 41 10.14 18.70 24.28
C ARG A 41 9.70 20.15 24.51
N ASN A 42 8.98 20.75 23.56
CA ASN A 42 8.53 22.15 23.57
C ASN A 42 7.06 22.36 23.99
N GLN A 43 6.31 21.30 24.34
CA GLN A 43 4.91 21.43 24.75
C GLN A 43 4.77 20.96 26.20
N SER A 44 5.00 21.86 27.15
CA SER A 44 4.65 21.62 28.55
C SER A 44 3.64 22.67 28.97
N THR A 45 2.51 22.23 29.50
CA THR A 45 1.51 23.14 30.07
C THR A 45 1.71 23.12 31.60
N PRO A 46 2.40 24.13 32.17
CA PRO A 46 2.53 24.21 33.62
C PRO A 46 1.19 24.62 34.23
N ARG A 47 0.81 23.96 35.32
CA ARG A 47 -0.24 24.45 36.19
C ARG A 47 0.38 24.94 37.49
N VAL A 48 -0.01 26.14 37.91
CA VAL A 48 0.34 26.71 39.20
C VAL A 48 -0.95 26.94 39.99
N GLN A 49 -1.02 26.38 41.18
CA GLN A 49 -2.14 26.55 42.10
C GLN A 49 -1.57 26.94 43.46
N SER A 50 -2.07 28.02 44.05
CA SER A 50 -1.59 28.53 45.35
C SER A 50 -2.76 28.71 46.32
N GLN A 51 -2.54 28.34 47.58
CA GLN A 51 -3.46 28.59 48.69
C GLN A 51 -2.73 29.38 49.76
N LYS A 52 -3.36 30.42 50.30
CA LYS A 52 -2.81 31.21 51.41
C LYS A 52 -3.81 31.24 52.56
N ILE A 53 -3.53 30.47 53.61
CA ILE A 53 -4.31 30.46 54.85
C ILE A 53 -3.56 31.32 55.87
N ARG A 54 -4.23 32.36 56.38
CA ARG A 54 -3.68 33.24 57.41
C ARG A 54 -4.58 33.19 58.63
N LEU A 55 -4.01 32.86 59.80
CA LEU A 55 -4.70 32.99 61.07
C LEU A 55 -4.89 34.48 61.39
N ILE A 56 -6.14 34.93 61.52
CA ILE A 56 -6.47 36.34 61.73
C ILE A 56 -6.70 36.65 63.22
N SER A 57 -7.42 35.77 63.94
CA SER A 57 -7.69 35.91 65.38
C SER A 57 -8.22 34.59 65.95
N GLU A 58 -8.02 34.34 67.25
CA GLU A 58 -8.59 33.21 68.00
C GLU A 58 -9.67 33.72 68.98
N LYS A 59 -10.77 32.96 69.12
CA LYS A 59 -11.86 33.27 70.06
C LYS A 59 -12.36 31.98 70.72
N ASP A 60 -12.46 31.98 72.04
CA ASP A 60 -13.04 30.86 72.79
C ASP A 60 -14.57 30.83 72.68
N GLN A 61 -15.11 29.74 72.12
CA GLN A 61 -16.55 29.48 72.09
C GLN A 61 -16.88 28.18 72.86
N LYS A 62 -17.62 28.30 73.97
CA LYS A 62 -18.21 27.15 74.66
C LYS A 62 -19.53 26.76 73.97
N VAL A 63 -19.47 25.86 73.01
CA VAL A 63 -20.66 25.33 72.32
C VAL A 63 -20.79 23.83 72.60
N THR A 64 -21.87 23.43 73.25
CA THR A 64 -22.28 22.02 73.39
C THR A 64 -22.99 21.58 72.12
N ILE A 65 -22.29 20.84 71.25
CA ILE A 65 -22.86 20.35 69.98
C ILE A 65 -23.52 18.97 70.22
N PRO A 66 -24.82 18.79 69.93
CA PRO A 66 -25.49 17.48 70.05
C PRO A 66 -24.91 16.49 69.03
N SER A 67 -24.29 15.41 69.52
CA SER A 67 -23.61 14.41 68.69
C SER A 67 -24.53 13.50 67.87
N ALA A 68 -25.85 13.54 68.13
CA ALA A 68 -26.85 12.67 67.49
C ALA A 68 -27.02 12.93 65.97
N ASN A 69 -26.57 14.08 65.45
CA ASN A 69 -26.72 14.46 64.04
C ASN A 69 -25.40 14.42 63.24
N PHE A 70 -24.32 13.86 63.79
CA PHE A 70 -23.06 13.79 63.07
C PHE A 70 -23.07 12.70 62.00
N GLN A 71 -22.87 13.10 60.74
CA GLN A 71 -22.51 12.18 59.67
C GLN A 71 -20.99 12.05 59.61
N THR A 72 -20.48 10.83 59.73
CA THR A 72 -19.06 10.57 59.46
C THR A 72 -18.85 10.60 57.95
N LYS A 73 -17.94 11.45 57.48
CA LYS A 73 -17.52 11.53 56.08
C LYS A 73 -16.01 11.31 56.01
N HIS A 74 -15.56 10.51 55.04
CA HIS A 74 -14.15 10.35 54.77
C HIS A 74 -13.60 11.62 54.09
N THR A 75 -12.41 12.06 54.50
CA THR A 75 -11.74 13.24 53.92
C THR A 75 -11.02 12.93 52.61
N GLN A 76 -11.08 11.68 52.13
CA GLN A 76 -10.56 11.30 50.82
C GLN A 76 -11.54 11.77 49.75
N HIS A 77 -11.04 12.52 48.78
CA HIS A 77 -11.85 13.00 47.67
C HIS A 77 -12.32 11.83 46.81
N GLU A 78 -13.63 11.68 46.65
CA GLU A 78 -14.23 10.71 45.75
C GLU A 78 -14.22 11.27 44.33
N LEU A 79 -13.52 10.58 43.43
CA LEU A 79 -13.56 10.94 42.01
C LEU A 79 -15.02 10.85 41.51
N PRO A 80 -15.48 11.83 40.71
CA PRO A 80 -16.83 11.80 40.16
C PRO A 80 -17.02 10.55 39.29
N GLY A 81 -18.27 10.05 39.23
CA GLY A 81 -18.69 9.01 38.30
C GLY A 81 -18.72 9.51 36.84
N ASP A 82 -19.73 9.13 36.06
CA ASP A 82 -19.88 9.63 34.67
C ASP A 82 -20.19 11.13 34.61
N ASP A 83 -20.77 11.69 35.67
CA ASP A 83 -21.04 13.11 35.78
C ASP A 83 -19.96 13.84 36.59
N LEU A 84 -19.08 14.53 35.86
CA LEU A 84 -18.00 15.34 36.42
C LEU A 84 -18.48 16.54 37.25
N THR A 85 -19.74 16.96 37.08
CA THR A 85 -20.36 18.07 37.83
C THR A 85 -20.98 17.61 39.16
N GLN A 86 -21.09 16.28 39.37
CA GLN A 86 -21.72 15.65 40.54
C GLN A 86 -23.18 16.11 40.74
N GLY A 87 -23.96 16.15 39.66
CA GLY A 87 -25.39 16.46 39.64
C GLY A 87 -25.72 17.95 39.53
N ARG A 88 -24.72 18.83 39.44
CA ARG A 88 -24.92 20.30 39.46
C ARG A 88 -25.24 20.89 38.08
N GLY A 89 -24.82 20.23 37.00
CA GLY A 89 -24.91 20.75 35.63
C GLY A 89 -25.64 19.85 34.63
N THR A 90 -26.37 18.82 35.08
CA THR A 90 -27.02 17.86 34.17
C THR A 90 -28.26 18.46 33.48
N PRO A 91 -28.31 18.48 32.13
CA PRO A 91 -29.47 18.99 31.39
C PRO A 91 -30.69 18.08 31.53
N ASP A 92 -31.89 18.64 31.42
CA ASP A 92 -33.12 17.83 31.39
C ASP A 92 -33.20 16.95 30.11
N LYS A 93 -33.91 15.82 30.21
CA LYS A 93 -34.01 14.85 29.10
C LYS A 93 -34.61 15.46 27.83
N ALA A 94 -35.64 16.30 27.95
CA ALA A 94 -36.30 16.91 26.79
C ALA A 94 -35.33 17.80 25.98
N ASN A 95 -34.47 18.54 26.67
CA ASN A 95 -33.41 19.34 26.07
C ASN A 95 -32.31 18.48 25.46
N VAL A 96 -31.99 17.32 26.05
CA VAL A 96 -31.04 16.35 25.46
C VAL A 96 -31.56 15.85 24.11
N PHE A 97 -32.81 15.36 24.04
CA PHE A 97 -33.43 14.90 22.78
C PHE A 97 -33.45 16.01 21.71
N LYS A 98 -33.91 17.21 22.09
CA LYS A 98 -33.95 18.36 21.17
C LYS A 98 -32.56 18.75 20.67
N SER A 99 -31.54 18.64 21.52
CA SER A 99 -30.16 18.93 21.16
C SER A 99 -29.60 17.90 20.19
N ILE A 100 -29.86 16.60 20.41
CA ILE A 100 -29.44 15.52 19.50
C ILE A 100 -30.02 15.73 18.10
N SER A 101 -31.34 15.94 17.99
CA SER A 101 -31.98 16.20 16.69
C SER A 101 -31.38 17.43 15.99
N LYS A 102 -31.19 18.54 16.73
CA LYS A 102 -30.60 19.77 16.19
C LYS A 102 -29.14 19.57 15.73
N LEU A 103 -28.35 18.78 16.46
CA LEU A 103 -26.95 18.51 16.12
C LEU A 103 -26.83 17.62 14.88
N LEU A 104 -27.65 16.56 14.78
CA LEU A 104 -27.72 15.70 13.60
C LEU A 104 -28.20 16.48 12.36
N ASP A 105 -29.24 17.31 12.52
CA ASP A 105 -29.71 18.20 11.45
C ASP A 105 -28.60 19.15 10.99
N ARG A 106 -27.87 19.75 11.94
CA ARG A 106 -26.75 20.65 11.63
C ARG A 106 -25.63 19.91 10.90
N LEU A 107 -25.31 18.66 11.28
CA LEU A 107 -24.33 17.86 10.55
C LEU A 107 -24.80 17.57 9.12
N SER A 108 -26.05 17.18 8.93
CA SER A 108 -26.60 16.93 7.59
C SER A 108 -26.58 18.18 6.72
N GLN A 109 -27.01 19.34 7.25
CA GLN A 109 -26.98 20.62 6.54
C GLN A 109 -25.56 21.03 6.14
N ARG A 110 -24.57 20.82 7.01
CA ARG A 110 -23.17 21.13 6.66
C ARG A 110 -22.62 20.27 5.53
N LEU A 111 -23.11 19.04 5.38
CA LEU A 111 -22.75 18.20 4.24
C LEU A 111 -23.43 18.65 2.93
N GLU A 112 -24.47 19.49 3.00
CA GLU A 112 -25.13 20.09 1.82
C GLU A 112 -24.44 21.38 1.38
N ASN A 113 -23.72 22.06 2.27
CA ASN A 113 -22.99 23.29 1.93
C ASN A 113 -21.89 23.02 0.89
N PRO A 114 -21.93 23.67 -0.28
CA PRO A 114 -20.91 23.48 -1.31
C PRO A 114 -19.62 24.23 -0.96
N GLY A 115 -18.49 23.65 -1.37
CA GLY A 115 -17.18 24.27 -1.23
C GLY A 115 -16.45 23.92 0.08
N LEU A 116 -15.16 24.26 0.09
CA LEU A 116 -14.29 24.14 1.25
C LEU A 116 -14.68 25.16 2.33
N ASP A 117 -14.78 24.73 3.58
CA ASP A 117 -15.07 25.62 4.71
C ASP A 117 -13.85 26.52 4.97
N THR A 118 -13.95 27.83 4.72
CA THR A 118 -12.85 28.79 4.94
C THR A 118 -12.96 29.54 6.27
N GLU A 119 -14.12 29.48 6.93
CA GLU A 119 -14.35 30.15 8.21
C GLU A 119 -13.74 29.38 9.38
N ILE A 120 -12.83 30.03 10.11
CA ILE A 120 -12.09 29.44 11.24
C ILE A 120 -13.02 28.84 12.32
N ASN A 121 -14.14 29.50 12.63
CA ASN A 121 -15.09 29.00 13.61
C ASN A 121 -15.81 27.72 13.14
N ASN A 122 -16.05 27.59 11.84
CA ASN A 122 -16.65 26.37 11.26
C ASN A 122 -15.65 25.22 11.21
N LEU A 123 -14.37 25.53 10.97
CA LEU A 123 -13.28 24.56 10.98
C LEU A 123 -13.15 23.89 12.35
N HIS A 124 -13.26 24.65 13.44
CA HIS A 124 -13.15 24.17 14.82
C HIS A 124 -14.49 23.90 15.53
N ASN A 125 -15.53 23.59 14.77
CA ASN A 125 -16.83 23.27 15.33
C ASN A 125 -16.84 21.89 15.99
N THR A 126 -17.38 21.82 17.22
CA THR A 126 -17.40 20.64 18.07
C THR A 126 -18.68 19.79 17.96
N THR A 127 -19.51 19.97 16.92
CA THR A 127 -20.82 19.29 16.76
C THR A 127 -20.78 17.78 17.08
N ILE A 128 -19.78 17.05 16.56
CA ILE A 128 -19.67 15.59 16.77
C ILE A 128 -19.37 15.26 18.24
N SER A 129 -18.40 15.94 18.86
CA SER A 129 -18.07 15.74 20.27
C SER A 129 -19.28 16.00 21.17
N VAL A 130 -20.03 17.06 20.88
CA VAL A 130 -21.24 17.43 21.62
C VAL A 130 -22.38 16.43 21.40
N LEU A 131 -22.52 15.91 20.18
CA LEU A 131 -23.48 14.84 19.86
C LEU A 131 -23.18 13.57 20.69
N LEU A 132 -21.92 13.12 20.69
CA LEU A 132 -21.50 11.94 21.47
C LEU A 132 -21.70 12.14 22.98
N TYR A 133 -21.47 13.36 23.48
CA TYR A 133 -21.74 13.72 24.87
C TYR A 133 -23.23 13.57 25.21
N TYR A 134 -24.14 14.14 24.41
CA TYR A 134 -25.57 14.00 24.68
C TYR A 134 -26.09 12.58 24.51
N LEU A 135 -25.62 11.85 23.50
CA LEU A 135 -25.96 10.43 23.33
C LEU A 135 -25.52 9.58 24.53
N SER A 136 -24.40 9.93 25.18
CA SER A 136 -23.93 9.21 26.37
C SER A 136 -24.82 9.36 27.60
N MET A 137 -25.75 10.33 27.60
CA MET A 137 -26.72 10.54 28.67
C MET A 137 -28.01 9.72 28.52
N LEU A 138 -28.22 9.09 27.36
CA LEU A 138 -29.45 8.36 27.08
C LEU A 138 -29.33 6.91 27.56
N ASN A 139 -30.42 6.40 28.14
CA ASN A 139 -30.56 4.96 28.42
C ASN A 139 -31.07 4.20 27.17
N ARG A 140 -31.14 2.87 27.24
CA ARG A 140 -31.57 2.04 26.10
C ARG A 140 -32.95 2.41 25.55
N ALA A 141 -33.94 2.66 26.42
CA ALA A 141 -35.28 3.05 26.00
C ALA A 141 -35.30 4.43 25.32
N ASP A 142 -34.51 5.37 25.85
CA ASP A 142 -34.33 6.70 25.29
C ASP A 142 -33.66 6.64 23.90
N LEU A 143 -32.65 5.77 23.72
CA LEU A 143 -31.97 5.54 22.44
C LEU A 143 -32.92 4.91 21.40
N GLN A 144 -33.75 3.96 21.80
CA GLN A 144 -34.78 3.37 20.95
C GLN A 144 -35.82 4.42 20.52
N ALA A 145 -36.27 5.27 21.45
CA ALA A 145 -37.15 6.39 21.13
C ALA A 145 -36.49 7.39 20.18
N ALA A 146 -35.21 7.72 20.38
CA ALA A 146 -34.45 8.59 19.49
C ALA A 146 -34.36 7.99 18.08
N PHE A 147 -34.05 6.70 17.96
CA PHE A 147 -33.96 5.98 16.70
C PHE A 147 -35.30 5.95 15.96
N ASN A 148 -36.39 5.63 16.65
CA ASN A 148 -37.74 5.58 16.05
C ASN A 148 -38.25 6.96 15.61
N ASN A 149 -37.86 8.02 16.32
CA ASN A 149 -38.18 9.40 15.95
C ASN A 149 -37.40 9.90 14.74
N ILE A 150 -36.30 9.23 14.36
CA ILE A 150 -35.61 9.47 13.09
C ILE A 150 -36.36 8.68 12.02
N SER A 151 -37.54 9.19 11.64
CA SER A 151 -38.43 8.58 10.65
C SER A 151 -38.38 9.34 9.33
N GLY A 152 -38.20 8.61 8.22
CA GLY A 152 -38.38 9.15 6.88
C GLY A 152 -37.44 8.55 5.83
N THR A 153 -37.72 8.85 4.57
CA THR A 153 -37.00 8.34 3.40
C THR A 153 -36.34 9.46 2.59
N SER A 154 -36.43 10.71 3.05
CA SER A 154 -35.70 11.79 2.38
C SER A 154 -34.19 11.59 2.53
N TYR A 155 -33.43 12.12 1.58
CA TYR A 155 -31.97 12.06 1.57
C TYR A 155 -31.34 12.61 2.87
N LYS A 156 -31.96 13.65 3.43
CA LYS A 156 -31.56 14.26 4.70
C LYS A 156 -31.82 13.32 5.88
N GLU A 157 -33.02 12.74 5.97
CA GLU A 157 -33.39 11.82 7.05
C GLU A 157 -32.55 10.54 7.02
N GLU A 158 -32.27 10.00 5.82
CA GLU A 158 -31.35 8.88 5.64
C GLU A 158 -29.94 9.22 6.14
N THR A 159 -29.41 10.40 5.79
CA THR A 159 -28.12 10.88 6.31
C THR A 159 -28.14 10.93 7.84
N VAL A 160 -29.18 11.52 8.43
CA VAL A 160 -29.32 11.65 9.89
C VAL A 160 -29.34 10.28 10.55
N ARG A 161 -30.07 9.31 9.97
CA ARG A 161 -30.11 7.92 10.44
C ARG A 161 -28.74 7.26 10.37
N ASN A 162 -28.02 7.39 9.25
CA ASN A 162 -26.68 6.84 9.08
C ASN A 162 -25.70 7.41 10.10
N MET A 163 -25.71 8.73 10.31
CA MET A 163 -24.87 9.38 11.33
C MET A 163 -25.22 8.91 12.75
N PHE A 164 -26.49 8.72 13.07
CA PHE A 164 -26.91 8.21 14.38
C PHE A 164 -26.36 6.80 14.62
N LEU A 165 -26.52 5.89 13.64
CA LEU A 165 -26.02 4.52 13.73
C LEU A 165 -24.49 4.48 13.86
N GLU A 166 -23.77 5.27 13.06
CA GLU A 166 -22.31 5.38 13.14
C GLU A 166 -21.82 5.94 14.47
N ALA A 167 -22.60 6.85 15.09
CA ALA A 167 -22.26 7.41 16.39
C ALA A 167 -22.45 6.40 17.54
N LEU A 168 -23.37 5.44 17.43
CA LEU A 168 -23.75 4.54 18.54
C LEU A 168 -22.55 3.79 19.16
N PRO A 169 -21.71 3.06 18.39
CA PRO A 169 -20.54 2.39 18.97
C PRO A 169 -19.56 3.38 19.60
N GLN A 170 -19.44 4.59 19.04
CA GLN A 170 -18.50 5.63 19.47
C GLN A 170 -18.88 6.27 20.82
N VAL A 171 -20.15 6.16 21.23
CA VAL A 171 -20.62 6.66 22.55
C VAL A 171 -19.91 5.93 23.69
N GLY A 172 -19.77 4.61 23.57
CA GLY A 172 -19.01 3.78 24.50
C GLY A 172 -19.67 3.51 25.86
N THR A 173 -20.98 3.76 26.00
CA THR A 173 -21.77 3.43 27.21
C THR A 173 -22.36 2.02 27.13
N THR A 174 -22.63 1.43 28.30
CA THR A 174 -23.31 0.13 28.45
C THR A 174 -24.64 0.11 27.70
N GLU A 175 -25.44 1.15 27.86
CA GLU A 175 -26.77 1.28 27.24
C GLU A 175 -26.71 1.32 25.71
N ALA A 176 -25.73 2.02 25.14
CA ALA A 176 -25.53 2.06 23.69
C ALA A 176 -25.07 0.71 23.13
N ALA A 177 -24.17 0.01 23.83
CA ALA A 177 -23.69 -1.31 23.41
C ALA A 177 -24.82 -2.35 23.42
N LEU A 178 -25.68 -2.35 24.45
CA LEU A 178 -26.85 -3.23 24.52
C LEU A 178 -27.90 -2.88 23.46
N PHE A 179 -28.06 -1.59 23.14
CA PHE A 179 -28.95 -1.17 22.05
C PHE A 179 -28.46 -1.65 20.68
N VAL A 180 -27.14 -1.63 20.42
CA VAL A 180 -26.56 -2.21 19.19
C VAL A 180 -26.90 -3.69 19.07
N LEU A 181 -26.79 -4.47 20.16
CA LEU A 181 -27.21 -5.87 20.18
C LEU A 181 -28.69 -6.03 19.83
N GLU A 182 -29.57 -5.19 20.39
CA GLU A 182 -31.01 -5.21 20.11
C GLU A 182 -31.32 -4.92 18.62
N LEU A 183 -30.64 -3.93 18.01
CA LEU A 183 -30.79 -3.62 16.58
C LEU A 183 -30.45 -4.81 15.68
N ILE A 184 -29.41 -5.58 16.05
CA ILE A 184 -28.96 -6.75 15.30
C ILE A 184 -29.92 -7.93 15.49
N GLN A 185 -30.30 -8.22 16.74
CA GLN A 185 -31.24 -9.31 17.05
C GLN A 185 -32.62 -9.11 16.41
N SER A 186 -33.07 -7.86 16.33
CA SER A 186 -34.34 -7.48 15.71
C SER A 186 -34.30 -7.36 14.18
N GLN A 187 -33.11 -7.48 13.55
CA GLN A 187 -32.91 -7.29 12.11
C GLN A 187 -33.44 -5.94 11.58
N THR A 188 -33.36 -4.89 12.41
CA THR A 188 -33.82 -3.52 12.05
C THR A 188 -32.80 -2.75 11.20
N VAL A 189 -31.58 -3.26 11.11
CA VAL A 189 -30.48 -2.76 10.29
C VAL A 189 -30.04 -3.81 9.28
N SER A 190 -29.40 -3.38 8.18
CA SER A 190 -28.86 -4.30 7.18
C SER A 190 -27.63 -5.05 7.71
N ASP A 191 -27.29 -6.18 7.09
CA ASP A 191 -26.13 -6.99 7.45
C ASP A 191 -24.81 -6.20 7.41
N ILE A 192 -24.64 -5.34 6.41
CA ILE A 192 -23.44 -4.49 6.28
C ILE A 192 -23.35 -3.51 7.46
N THR A 193 -24.47 -2.88 7.81
CA THR A 193 -24.55 -1.97 8.96
C THR A 193 -24.31 -2.73 10.28
N ALA A 194 -24.86 -3.94 10.42
CA ALA A 194 -24.60 -4.78 11.59
C ALA A 194 -23.11 -5.14 11.75
N ILE A 195 -22.44 -5.53 10.65
CA ILE A 195 -20.99 -5.81 10.65
C ILE A 195 -20.19 -4.55 11.03
N GLN A 196 -20.57 -3.38 10.50
CA GLN A 196 -19.92 -2.10 10.84
C GLN A 196 -20.06 -1.77 12.34
N LEU A 197 -21.27 -1.88 12.89
CA LEU A 197 -21.52 -1.64 14.31
C LEU A 197 -20.69 -2.59 15.19
N LEU A 198 -20.69 -3.89 14.88
CA LEU A 198 -19.95 -4.92 15.63
C LEU A 198 -18.43 -4.76 15.54
N THR A 199 -17.92 -4.37 14.36
CA THR A 199 -16.49 -4.13 14.14
C THR A 199 -15.97 -2.99 15.04
N HIS A 200 -16.77 -1.96 15.26
CA HIS A 200 -16.37 -0.79 16.05
C HIS A 200 -16.67 -0.93 17.55
N LEU A 201 -17.77 -1.57 17.92
CA LEU A 201 -18.25 -1.69 19.31
C LEU A 201 -17.16 -2.05 20.34
N PRO A 202 -16.34 -3.09 20.17
CA PRO A 202 -15.40 -3.49 21.21
C PRO A 202 -14.30 -2.46 21.43
N PHE A 203 -13.95 -1.65 20.43
CA PHE A 203 -12.86 -0.67 20.54
C PHE A 203 -13.25 0.60 21.27
N HIS A 204 -14.54 0.88 21.45
CA HIS A 204 -15.03 2.16 22.00
C HIS A 204 -15.73 2.06 23.37
N VAL A 205 -15.92 0.85 23.93
CA VAL A 205 -16.41 0.69 25.32
C VAL A 205 -15.51 1.43 26.31
N ARG A 206 -16.06 2.43 27.03
CA ARG A 206 -15.31 3.29 27.96
C ARG A 206 -15.10 2.66 29.33
N LYS A 207 -16.13 2.02 29.86
CA LYS A 207 -16.13 1.32 31.15
C LYS A 207 -16.49 -0.15 30.92
N PRO A 208 -15.51 -1.00 30.59
CA PRO A 208 -15.78 -2.42 30.47
C PRO A 208 -16.00 -2.99 31.87
N ASP A 209 -17.12 -3.68 32.08
CA ASP A 209 -17.42 -4.39 33.33
C ASP A 209 -18.03 -5.77 33.02
N VAL A 210 -18.09 -6.61 34.05
CA VAL A 210 -18.57 -8.00 33.94
C VAL A 210 -20.05 -8.06 33.58
N GLN A 211 -20.87 -7.12 34.05
CA GLN A 211 -22.30 -7.11 33.78
C GLN A 211 -22.59 -6.79 32.31
N LEU A 212 -21.89 -5.82 31.72
CA LEU A 212 -21.95 -5.52 30.30
C LEU A 212 -21.49 -6.73 29.46
N LEU A 213 -20.40 -7.39 29.86
CA LEU A 213 -19.90 -8.58 29.17
C LEU A 213 -20.98 -9.69 29.14
N LEU A 214 -21.61 -10.00 30.27
CA LEU A 214 -22.70 -10.97 30.34
C LEU A 214 -23.91 -10.54 29.51
N GLY A 215 -24.25 -9.25 29.51
CA GLY A 215 -25.34 -8.69 28.69
C GLY A 215 -25.10 -8.82 27.18
N LEU A 216 -23.84 -8.86 26.74
CA LEU A 216 -23.44 -9.01 25.34
C LEU A 216 -23.14 -10.46 24.93
N GLN A 217 -23.19 -11.41 25.86
CA GLN A 217 -23.01 -12.84 25.59
C GLN A 217 -23.92 -13.42 24.49
N PRO A 218 -25.15 -12.92 24.25
CA PRO A 218 -25.97 -13.38 23.13
C PRO A 218 -25.32 -13.22 21.74
N LEU A 219 -24.27 -12.39 21.60
CA LEU A 219 -23.49 -12.29 20.36
C LEU A 219 -22.86 -13.62 19.92
N LEU A 220 -22.57 -14.52 20.87
CA LEU A 220 -21.99 -15.84 20.59
C LEU A 220 -22.98 -16.82 19.95
N ASN A 221 -24.28 -16.56 20.07
CA ASN A 221 -25.35 -17.46 19.62
C ASN A 221 -26.53 -16.66 19.05
N LEU A 222 -26.23 -15.86 18.03
CA LEU A 222 -27.24 -15.15 17.26
C LEU A 222 -28.13 -16.14 16.48
N HIS A 223 -29.41 -15.81 16.31
CA HIS A 223 -30.37 -16.70 15.66
C HIS A 223 -29.98 -16.97 14.19
N ASN A 224 -30.09 -18.22 13.74
CA ASN A 224 -29.88 -18.69 12.36
C ASN A 224 -30.55 -17.87 11.22
N LYS A 225 -31.51 -16.98 11.52
CA LYS A 225 -32.10 -16.06 10.53
C LYS A 225 -31.17 -14.90 10.16
N ILE A 226 -30.19 -14.59 11.01
CA ILE A 226 -29.14 -13.59 10.78
C ILE A 226 -28.05 -14.23 9.92
N SER A 227 -27.48 -13.50 8.96
CA SER A 227 -26.44 -14.04 8.07
C SER A 227 -25.20 -14.51 8.83
N SER A 228 -24.51 -15.51 8.25
CA SER A 228 -23.28 -16.10 8.80
C SER A 228 -22.21 -15.05 9.10
N GLU A 229 -22.07 -14.05 8.24
CA GLU A 229 -21.07 -13.01 8.30
C GLU A 229 -21.27 -12.11 9.53
N VAL A 230 -22.52 -11.78 9.85
CA VAL A 230 -22.87 -11.03 11.07
C VAL A 230 -22.63 -11.89 12.31
N GLN A 231 -22.98 -13.19 12.27
CA GLN A 231 -22.71 -14.13 13.37
C GLN A 231 -21.21 -14.27 13.64
N HIS A 232 -20.40 -14.45 12.58
CA HIS A 232 -18.95 -14.55 12.69
C HIS A 232 -18.34 -13.30 13.30
N THR A 233 -18.78 -12.12 12.84
CA THR A 233 -18.34 -10.84 13.41
C THR A 233 -18.73 -10.73 14.89
N GLY A 234 -19.93 -11.19 15.28
CA GLY A 234 -20.38 -11.23 16.68
C GLY A 234 -19.46 -12.06 17.58
N ILE A 235 -19.01 -13.22 17.13
CA ILE A 235 -18.06 -14.10 17.84
C ILE A 235 -16.71 -13.41 18.04
N LEU A 236 -16.18 -12.77 17.00
CA LEU A 236 -14.90 -12.04 17.05
C LEU A 236 -14.98 -10.81 17.98
N THR A 237 -16.08 -10.06 17.90
CA THR A 237 -16.36 -8.91 18.75
C THR A 237 -16.42 -9.31 20.23
N PHE A 238 -17.10 -10.41 20.56
CA PHE A 238 -17.19 -10.89 21.93
C PHE A 238 -15.82 -11.28 22.50
N GLY A 239 -14.96 -11.95 21.72
CA GLY A 239 -13.60 -12.30 22.16
C GLY A 239 -12.76 -11.07 22.50
N THR A 240 -12.93 -9.98 21.74
CA THR A 240 -12.28 -8.69 22.03
C THR A 240 -12.85 -8.01 23.29
N LEU A 241 -14.16 -8.15 23.54
CA LEU A 241 -14.78 -7.66 24.77
C LEU A 241 -14.28 -8.40 26.01
N VAL A 242 -14.11 -9.73 25.92
CA VAL A 242 -13.49 -10.54 26.98
C VAL A 242 -12.09 -10.01 27.30
N TYR A 243 -11.25 -9.77 26.28
CA TYR A 243 -9.93 -9.17 26.49
C TYR A 243 -10.01 -7.84 27.25
N LYS A 244 -10.88 -6.92 26.81
CA LYS A 244 -10.99 -5.59 27.42
C LYS A 244 -11.50 -5.62 28.86
N THR A 245 -12.52 -6.42 29.15
CA THR A 245 -13.09 -6.53 30.50
C THR A 245 -12.15 -7.27 31.44
N CYS A 246 -11.60 -8.39 30.99
CA CYS A 246 -10.79 -9.26 31.84
C CYS A 246 -9.36 -8.79 32.06
N LEU A 247 -8.89 -7.81 31.30
CA LEU A 247 -7.62 -7.14 31.59
C LEU A 247 -7.61 -6.43 32.96
N SER A 248 -8.79 -6.00 33.46
CA SER A 248 -8.89 -5.16 34.67
C SER A 248 -9.87 -5.69 35.73
N PHE A 249 -10.96 -6.38 35.34
CA PHE A 249 -12.10 -6.60 36.23
C PHE A 249 -12.54 -8.07 36.41
N CYS A 250 -12.11 -9.00 35.55
CA CYS A 250 -12.56 -10.40 35.66
C CYS A 250 -11.76 -11.19 36.71
N PRO A 251 -12.42 -12.10 37.45
CA PRO A 251 -11.74 -13.21 38.13
C PRO A 251 -11.05 -14.14 37.13
N TYR A 252 -9.94 -14.78 37.55
CA TYR A 252 -9.23 -15.74 36.72
C TYR A 252 -10.11 -16.92 36.27
N GLU A 253 -11.00 -17.40 37.15
CA GLU A 253 -11.94 -18.50 36.85
C GLU A 253 -12.86 -18.18 35.67
N MET A 254 -13.41 -16.96 35.65
CA MET A 254 -14.29 -16.50 34.56
C MET A 254 -13.54 -16.39 33.23
N LEU A 255 -12.29 -15.90 33.25
CA LEU A 255 -11.46 -15.84 32.06
C LEU A 255 -11.18 -17.25 31.52
N ASP A 256 -10.82 -18.19 32.39
CA ASP A 256 -10.58 -19.58 32.00
C ASP A 256 -11.84 -20.25 31.44
N ASP A 257 -13.03 -19.96 32.00
CA ASP A 257 -14.31 -20.44 31.47
C ASP A 257 -14.58 -19.94 30.05
N TYR A 258 -14.31 -18.67 29.76
CA TYR A 258 -14.45 -18.13 28.39
C TYR A 258 -13.42 -18.72 27.44
N VAL A 259 -12.18 -18.86 27.86
CA VAL A 259 -11.13 -19.48 27.04
C VAL A 259 -11.51 -20.93 26.71
N LYS A 260 -12.00 -21.68 27.69
CA LYS A 260 -12.51 -23.04 27.51
C LYS A 260 -13.74 -23.08 26.60
N LEU A 261 -14.69 -22.16 26.75
CA LEU A 261 -15.86 -22.05 25.89
C LEU A 261 -15.47 -21.92 24.41
N TYR A 262 -14.54 -21.03 24.08
CA TYR A 262 -14.06 -20.85 22.71
C TYR A 262 -13.35 -22.10 22.18
N LEU A 263 -12.55 -22.76 23.02
CA LEU A 263 -11.88 -24.02 22.67
C LEU A 263 -12.90 -25.14 22.41
N ASP A 264 -13.88 -25.30 23.29
CA ASP A 264 -14.95 -26.29 23.16
C ASP A 264 -15.72 -26.05 21.85
N LYS A 265 -16.09 -24.80 21.56
CA LYS A 265 -16.77 -24.42 20.30
C LYS A 265 -15.92 -24.66 19.04
N PHE A 266 -14.61 -24.42 19.12
CA PHE A 266 -13.67 -24.78 18.06
C PHE A 266 -13.67 -26.30 17.80
N THR A 267 -13.59 -27.11 18.86
CA THR A 267 -13.56 -28.58 18.73
C THR A 267 -14.90 -29.19 18.29
N GLU A 268 -16.03 -28.61 18.71
CA GLU A 268 -17.39 -29.04 18.33
C GLU A 268 -17.71 -28.75 16.85
N SER A 269 -17.10 -27.69 16.29
CA SER A 269 -17.37 -27.23 14.93
C SER A 269 -16.79 -28.18 13.88
N LYS A 270 -17.54 -28.48 12.81
CA LYS A 270 -17.05 -29.32 11.68
C LYS A 270 -16.65 -28.51 10.45
N GLU A 271 -17.28 -27.37 10.24
CA GLU A 271 -17.01 -26.49 9.10
C GLU A 271 -15.72 -25.71 9.32
N TYR A 272 -14.86 -25.67 8.28
CA TYR A 272 -13.57 -24.98 8.32
C TYR A 272 -13.73 -23.51 8.72
N GLU A 273 -14.67 -22.80 8.07
CA GLU A 273 -14.92 -21.38 8.30
C GLU A 273 -15.29 -21.09 9.75
N LYS A 274 -16.20 -21.89 10.35
CA LYS A 274 -16.56 -21.74 11.76
C LYS A 274 -15.38 -22.05 12.69
N LYS A 275 -14.60 -23.09 12.41
CA LYS A 275 -13.37 -23.38 13.18
C LYS A 275 -12.40 -22.20 13.14
N MET A 276 -12.16 -21.62 11.96
CA MET A 276 -11.32 -20.44 11.79
C MET A 276 -11.84 -19.27 12.64
N VAL A 277 -13.14 -18.98 12.60
CA VAL A 277 -13.74 -17.88 13.38
C VAL A 277 -13.61 -18.10 14.89
N TRP A 278 -13.85 -19.32 15.39
CA TRP A 278 -13.67 -19.62 16.82
C TRP A 278 -12.20 -19.56 17.24
N LEU A 279 -11.27 -19.98 16.37
CA LEU A 279 -9.83 -19.88 16.61
C LEU A 279 -9.36 -18.42 16.67
N GLU A 280 -9.80 -17.58 15.73
CA GLU A 280 -9.50 -16.14 15.75
C GLU A 280 -10.23 -15.40 16.88
N GLY A 281 -11.42 -15.87 17.26
CA GLY A 281 -12.12 -15.37 18.45
C GLY A 281 -11.37 -15.69 19.74
N LEU A 282 -10.78 -16.89 19.85
CA LEU A 282 -9.89 -17.28 20.94
C LEU A 282 -8.60 -16.44 20.92
N SER A 283 -8.03 -16.21 19.73
CA SER A 283 -6.89 -15.31 19.51
C SER A 283 -7.17 -13.90 20.02
N ASN A 284 -8.39 -13.37 19.81
CA ASN A 284 -8.78 -12.05 20.30
C ASN A 284 -8.77 -11.91 21.83
N ILE A 285 -8.93 -13.01 22.59
CA ILE A 285 -8.92 -12.99 24.06
C ILE A 285 -7.53 -12.62 24.59
N GLN A 286 -6.43 -13.12 24.00
CA GLN A 286 -5.01 -12.82 24.31
C GLN A 286 -4.57 -12.94 25.79
N LEU A 287 -5.45 -13.33 26.71
CA LEU A 287 -5.21 -13.40 28.15
C LEU A 287 -5.35 -14.85 28.64
N GLY A 288 -4.85 -15.12 29.82
CA GLY A 288 -4.93 -16.45 30.43
C GLY A 288 -4.05 -17.46 29.68
N ARG A 289 -4.54 -18.69 29.56
CA ARG A 289 -3.79 -19.83 29.01
C ARG A 289 -3.97 -20.04 27.50
N VAL A 290 -4.30 -18.98 26.76
CA VAL A 290 -4.60 -19.06 25.31
C VAL A 290 -3.45 -19.67 24.52
N VAL A 291 -2.20 -19.26 24.76
CA VAL A 291 -1.03 -19.81 24.04
C VAL A 291 -0.85 -21.29 24.34
N GLU A 292 -1.02 -21.68 25.60
CA GLU A 292 -0.97 -23.07 26.04
C GLU A 292 -2.10 -23.92 25.41
N PHE A 293 -3.25 -23.34 25.07
CA PHE A 293 -4.32 -24.01 24.31
C PHE A 293 -4.10 -24.03 22.80
N LEU A 294 -3.40 -23.04 22.25
CA LEU A 294 -3.02 -23.01 20.84
C LEU A 294 -1.86 -23.98 20.54
N GLU A 295 -0.98 -24.26 21.51
CA GLU A 295 0.13 -25.20 21.40
C GLU A 295 -0.26 -26.58 20.82
N PRO A 296 -1.23 -27.33 21.38
CA PRO A 296 -1.58 -28.67 20.85
C PRO A 296 -2.13 -28.61 19.42
N ILE A 297 -2.75 -27.49 19.03
CA ILE A 297 -3.22 -27.27 17.67
C ILE A 297 -2.01 -27.04 16.74
N ALA A 298 -1.12 -26.11 17.10
CA ALA A 298 0.07 -25.76 16.31
C ALA A 298 1.08 -26.91 16.17
N SER A 299 1.40 -27.62 17.26
CA SER A 299 2.45 -28.65 17.34
C SER A 299 2.20 -29.93 16.54
N GLY A 300 1.01 -30.10 15.95
CA GLY A 300 0.69 -31.25 15.09
C GLY A 300 0.20 -32.49 15.83
N ASN A 301 -0.01 -32.39 17.15
CA ASN A 301 -0.63 -33.45 17.97
C ASN A 301 -2.16 -33.51 17.79
N SER A 302 -2.74 -32.56 17.07
CA SER A 302 -4.17 -32.50 16.74
C SER A 302 -4.45 -33.06 15.34
N ALA A 303 -5.64 -33.63 15.13
CA ALA A 303 -6.11 -34.10 13.82
C ALA A 303 -6.54 -32.97 12.87
N GLU A 304 -6.11 -31.73 13.13
CA GLU A 304 -6.55 -30.54 12.42
C GLU A 304 -5.79 -30.32 11.10
N SER A 305 -6.43 -29.65 10.16
CA SER A 305 -5.82 -29.33 8.86
C SER A 305 -4.57 -28.46 9.01
N ARG A 306 -3.62 -28.59 8.06
CA ARG A 306 -2.42 -27.75 7.94
C ARG A 306 -2.73 -26.25 8.08
N HIS A 307 -3.82 -25.79 7.47
CA HIS A 307 -4.22 -24.38 7.48
C HIS A 307 -4.58 -23.88 8.88
N LEU A 308 -5.39 -24.65 9.64
CA LEU A 308 -5.74 -24.31 11.02
C LEU A 308 -4.53 -24.36 11.96
N ARG A 309 -3.59 -25.29 11.74
CA ARG A 309 -2.33 -25.35 12.52
C ARG A 309 -1.50 -24.08 12.35
N VAL A 310 -1.39 -23.58 11.13
CA VAL A 310 -0.67 -22.34 10.82
C VAL A 310 -1.40 -21.13 11.40
N LEU A 311 -2.72 -21.05 11.25
CA LEU A 311 -3.52 -19.98 11.88
C LEU A 311 -3.38 -19.98 13.40
N ALA A 312 -3.35 -21.15 14.05
CA ALA A 312 -3.12 -21.26 15.49
C ALA A 312 -1.72 -20.76 15.91
N ALA A 313 -0.71 -20.93 15.05
CA ALA A 313 0.59 -20.31 15.26
C ALA A 313 0.52 -18.79 15.13
N TRP A 314 -0.09 -18.26 14.07
CA TRP A 314 -0.25 -16.82 13.85
C TRP A 314 -1.07 -16.13 14.95
N ALA A 315 -2.07 -16.82 15.51
CA ALA A 315 -2.86 -16.37 16.65
C ALA A 315 -2.00 -16.09 17.91
N SER A 316 -0.79 -16.65 18.00
CA SER A 316 0.14 -16.38 19.09
C SER A 316 1.01 -15.14 18.88
N LEU A 317 0.95 -14.47 17.71
CA LEU A 317 1.74 -13.25 17.45
C LEU A 317 1.53 -12.14 18.48
N PRO A 318 0.28 -11.78 18.87
CA PRO A 318 0.06 -10.66 19.79
C PRO A 318 0.62 -10.91 21.19
N THR A 319 0.61 -12.17 21.63
CA THR A 319 1.08 -12.59 22.96
C THR A 319 2.56 -12.94 22.98
N ALA A 320 3.18 -13.15 21.81
CA ALA A 320 4.57 -13.62 21.73
C ALA A 320 5.59 -12.68 22.43
N PRO A 321 5.51 -11.35 22.30
CA PRO A 321 6.40 -10.44 23.03
C PRO A 321 6.20 -10.47 24.55
N LEU A 322 5.05 -10.93 25.03
CA LEU A 322 4.67 -10.94 26.45
C LEU A 322 5.03 -12.25 27.16
N ARG A 323 5.08 -13.37 26.44
CA ARG A 323 5.33 -14.73 26.99
C ARG A 323 6.45 -15.49 26.23
N PRO A 324 7.68 -14.94 26.14
CA PRO A 324 8.81 -15.62 25.48
C PRO A 324 9.25 -16.92 26.20
N ASP A 325 8.78 -17.15 27.42
CA ASP A 325 8.92 -18.38 28.20
C ASP A 325 8.15 -19.55 27.61
N VAL A 326 6.95 -19.30 27.05
CA VAL A 326 6.09 -20.33 26.42
C VAL A 326 6.37 -20.47 24.94
N ILE A 327 6.55 -19.35 24.24
CA ILE A 327 6.75 -19.35 22.78
C ILE A 327 8.00 -20.15 22.39
N TYR A 328 9.12 -19.96 23.10
CA TYR A 328 10.38 -20.57 22.68
C TYR A 328 10.34 -22.11 22.73
N PRO A 329 9.93 -22.77 23.84
CA PRO A 329 9.80 -24.22 23.90
C PRO A 329 8.82 -24.83 22.87
N VAL A 330 7.75 -24.11 22.52
CA VAL A 330 6.71 -24.61 21.60
C VAL A 330 7.16 -24.54 20.14
N TYR A 331 7.71 -23.40 19.72
CA TYR A 331 7.97 -23.14 18.29
C TYR A 331 9.39 -23.51 17.86
N TRP A 332 10.35 -23.64 18.79
CA TRP A 332 11.69 -24.11 18.44
C TRP A 332 11.70 -25.54 17.84
N PRO A 333 11.01 -26.54 18.41
CA PRO A 333 10.90 -27.87 17.82
C PRO A 333 10.26 -27.86 16.42
N ILE A 334 9.25 -27.01 16.21
CA ILE A 334 8.55 -26.87 14.91
C ILE A 334 9.51 -26.32 13.85
N LEU A 335 10.32 -25.32 14.20
CA LEU A 335 11.33 -24.77 13.29
C LEU A 335 12.38 -25.81 12.88
N VAL A 336 12.86 -26.60 13.85
CA VAL A 336 13.93 -27.59 13.63
C VAL A 336 13.43 -28.84 12.91
N ASN A 337 12.13 -29.13 12.96
CA ASN A 337 11.54 -30.25 12.24
C ASN A 337 11.54 -30.02 10.72
N ARG A 338 12.44 -30.72 10.01
CA ARG A 338 12.59 -30.61 8.56
C ARG A 338 11.44 -31.25 7.77
N THR A 339 10.65 -32.12 8.39
CA THR A 339 9.47 -32.73 7.73
C THR A 339 8.26 -31.82 7.77
N GLU A 340 8.32 -30.71 8.51
CA GLU A 340 7.22 -29.77 8.64
C GLU A 340 7.11 -28.85 7.42
N HIS A 341 5.88 -28.41 7.11
CA HIS A 341 5.63 -27.54 5.97
C HIS A 341 6.33 -26.19 6.11
N LEU A 342 6.83 -25.66 4.99
CA LEU A 342 7.55 -24.37 4.92
C LEU A 342 6.78 -23.26 5.64
N GLU A 343 5.47 -23.17 5.39
CA GLU A 343 4.57 -22.17 5.97
C GLU A 343 4.60 -22.18 7.51
N MET A 344 4.56 -23.37 8.11
CA MET A 344 4.56 -23.53 9.56
C MET A 344 5.94 -23.24 10.16
N ARG A 345 7.03 -23.64 9.47
CA ARG A 345 8.41 -23.31 9.88
C ARG A 345 8.68 -21.80 9.80
N VAL A 346 8.12 -21.11 8.81
CA VAL A 346 8.17 -19.64 8.71
C VAL A 346 7.38 -18.99 9.84
N ALA A 347 6.17 -19.46 10.15
CA ALA A 347 5.39 -18.96 11.28
C ALA A 347 6.15 -19.12 12.62
N ALA A 348 6.74 -20.30 12.85
CA ALA A 348 7.57 -20.57 14.02
C ALA A 348 8.79 -19.63 14.10
N LEU A 349 9.53 -19.44 13.01
CA LEU A 349 10.65 -18.51 12.95
C LEU A 349 10.21 -17.07 13.25
N THR A 350 9.07 -16.65 12.71
CA THR A 350 8.51 -15.32 12.96
C THR A 350 8.20 -15.11 14.43
N LEU A 351 7.52 -16.05 15.08
CA LEU A 351 7.19 -15.99 16.51
C LEU A 351 8.43 -15.93 17.39
N LEU A 352 9.47 -16.73 17.05
CA LEU A 352 10.74 -16.73 17.79
C LEU A 352 11.45 -15.37 17.70
N ILE A 353 11.38 -14.68 16.57
CA ILE A 353 11.98 -13.34 16.38
C ILE A 353 11.14 -12.25 17.06
N VAL A 354 9.82 -12.28 16.89
CA VAL A 354 8.89 -11.28 17.46
C VAL A 354 8.82 -11.38 18.99
N SER A 355 9.09 -12.56 19.56
CA SER A 355 9.15 -12.77 21.02
C SER A 355 10.26 -12.00 21.75
N ASN A 356 11.02 -11.15 21.06
CA ASN A 356 12.14 -10.39 21.61
C ASN A 356 13.19 -11.33 22.25
N PRO A 357 13.82 -12.21 21.43
CA PRO A 357 14.72 -13.24 21.93
C PRO A 357 15.97 -12.63 22.56
N THR A 358 16.51 -13.27 23.61
CA THR A 358 17.80 -12.88 24.17
C THR A 358 18.91 -12.99 23.10
N PRO A 359 20.00 -12.21 23.20
CA PRO A 359 21.11 -12.31 22.25
C PRO A 359 21.60 -13.74 22.03
N SER A 360 21.63 -14.57 23.09
CA SER A 360 21.99 -16.00 23.03
C SER A 360 21.03 -16.81 22.16
N ARG A 361 19.71 -16.58 22.28
CA ARG A 361 18.69 -17.26 21.45
C ARG A 361 18.79 -16.82 19.99
N LEU A 362 19.06 -15.53 19.74
CA LEU A 362 19.27 -15.01 18.39
C LEU A 362 20.54 -15.58 17.73
N ILE A 363 21.63 -15.70 18.50
CA ILE A 363 22.86 -16.42 18.08
C ILE A 363 22.53 -17.89 17.73
N SER A 364 21.71 -18.55 18.55
CA SER A 364 21.32 -19.95 18.31
C SER A 364 20.50 -20.11 17.03
N LEU A 365 19.54 -19.19 16.77
CA LEU A 365 18.80 -19.12 15.51
C LEU A 365 19.74 -18.95 14.32
N TYR A 366 20.73 -18.05 14.44
CA TYR A 366 21.72 -17.82 13.40
C TYR A 366 22.51 -19.10 13.06
N TRP A 367 23.04 -19.80 14.07
CA TRP A 367 23.84 -21.02 13.83
C TRP A 367 23.00 -22.14 13.22
N TYR A 368 21.74 -22.29 13.65
CA TYR A 368 20.82 -23.24 13.06
C TYR A 368 20.52 -22.90 11.59
N LEU A 369 20.14 -21.66 11.30
CA LEU A 369 19.72 -21.23 9.96
C LEU A 369 20.89 -21.13 8.98
N LYS A 370 22.13 -20.96 9.46
CA LYS A 370 23.34 -21.06 8.63
C LYS A 370 23.46 -22.41 7.92
N GLY A 371 22.97 -23.49 8.54
CA GLY A 371 22.96 -24.85 7.98
C GLY A 371 21.60 -25.30 7.44
N GLU A 372 20.68 -24.38 7.18
CA GLU A 372 19.31 -24.72 6.73
C GLU A 372 19.30 -25.14 5.25
N PRO A 373 18.79 -26.35 4.91
CA PRO A 373 18.70 -26.80 3.52
C PRO A 373 17.59 -26.11 2.71
N SER A 374 16.50 -25.68 3.36
CA SER A 374 15.40 -24.97 2.68
C SER A 374 15.84 -23.57 2.28
N ARG A 375 16.00 -23.36 0.97
CA ARG A 375 16.39 -22.06 0.40
C ARG A 375 15.37 -20.96 0.70
N HIS A 376 14.07 -21.30 0.70
CA HIS A 376 12.99 -20.37 1.06
C HIS A 376 13.08 -19.90 2.51
N LEU A 377 13.34 -20.83 3.45
CA LEU A 377 13.44 -20.49 4.86
C LEU A 377 14.73 -19.70 5.17
N TYR A 378 15.82 -20.06 4.49
CA TYR A 378 17.07 -19.29 4.55
C TYR A 378 16.88 -17.85 4.01
N ASN A 379 16.21 -17.69 2.86
CA ASN A 379 15.93 -16.38 2.28
C ASN A 379 15.01 -15.54 3.18
N TYR A 380 14.01 -16.17 3.80
CA TYR A 380 13.15 -15.53 4.78
C TYR A 380 13.95 -14.98 5.97
N PHE A 381 14.85 -15.78 6.53
CA PHE A 381 15.71 -15.34 7.63
C PHE A 381 16.69 -14.23 7.20
N TYR A 382 17.32 -14.40 6.04
CA TYR A 382 18.24 -13.42 5.46
C TYR A 382 17.57 -12.06 5.26
N THR A 383 16.38 -12.04 4.63
CA THR A 383 15.59 -10.81 4.43
C THR A 383 15.14 -10.19 5.76
N THR A 384 14.71 -11.01 6.73
CA THR A 384 14.36 -10.54 8.09
C THR A 384 15.54 -9.81 8.75
N LEU A 385 16.72 -10.43 8.79
CA LEU A 385 17.91 -9.80 9.38
C LEU A 385 18.33 -8.55 8.62
N LYS A 386 18.23 -8.58 7.28
CA LYS A 386 18.58 -7.44 6.44
C LYS A 386 17.67 -6.24 6.68
N SER A 387 16.39 -6.49 6.90
CA SER A 387 15.41 -5.46 7.25
C SER A 387 15.62 -4.94 8.68
N ILE A 388 15.95 -5.79 9.65
CA ILE A 388 16.22 -5.41 11.04
C ILE A 388 17.55 -4.65 11.19
N GLU A 389 18.58 -4.92 10.38
CA GLU A 389 19.90 -4.24 10.43
C GLU A 389 19.77 -2.70 10.46
N ARG A 390 18.81 -2.15 9.71
CA ARG A 390 18.65 -0.70 9.51
C ARG A 390 17.35 -0.13 10.07
N THR A 391 16.56 -0.95 10.74
CA THR A 391 15.27 -0.55 11.30
C THR A 391 15.41 0.65 12.25
N LYS A 392 14.50 1.59 12.12
CA LYS A 392 14.32 2.70 13.06
C LYS A 392 13.22 2.44 14.07
N PHE A 393 12.37 1.43 13.83
CA PHE A 393 11.28 1.07 14.70
C PHE A 393 11.75 0.70 16.13
N PRO A 394 11.27 1.39 17.19
CA PRO A 394 11.79 1.25 18.55
C PRO A 394 11.88 -0.19 19.07
N CYS A 395 10.86 -1.02 18.81
CA CYS A 395 10.82 -2.40 19.33
C CYS A 395 11.91 -3.31 18.73
N TYR A 396 12.39 -3.03 17.51
CA TYR A 396 13.41 -3.84 16.83
C TYR A 396 14.82 -3.24 16.84
N THR A 397 14.96 -1.97 17.24
CA THR A 397 16.27 -1.29 17.29
C THR A 397 17.35 -2.05 18.06
N HIS A 398 16.98 -2.70 19.17
CA HIS A 398 17.91 -3.45 20.01
C HIS A 398 18.49 -4.71 19.31
N MET A 399 17.76 -5.30 18.34
CA MET A 399 18.24 -6.42 17.52
C MET A 399 19.11 -5.94 16.36
N GLY A 400 18.99 -4.67 15.94
CA GLY A 400 19.67 -4.13 14.76
C GLY A 400 21.18 -4.30 14.78
N GLY A 401 21.83 -4.07 15.92
CA GLY A 401 23.29 -4.24 16.06
C GLY A 401 23.76 -5.70 15.85
N ILE A 402 23.01 -6.67 16.39
CA ILE A 402 23.32 -8.10 16.23
C ILE A 402 22.99 -8.55 14.80
N ALA A 403 21.83 -8.13 14.27
CA ALA A 403 21.43 -8.42 12.90
C ALA A 403 22.45 -7.89 11.88
N ALA A 404 23.02 -6.71 12.10
CA ALA A 404 24.08 -6.14 11.28
C ALA A 404 25.35 -6.99 11.25
N GLN A 405 25.74 -7.56 12.39
CA GLN A 405 26.90 -8.45 12.47
C GLN A 405 26.64 -9.75 11.71
N PHE A 406 25.47 -10.37 11.89
CA PHE A 406 25.13 -11.62 11.21
C PHE A 406 24.91 -11.44 9.71
N ALA A 407 24.24 -10.36 9.28
CA ALA A 407 24.00 -10.09 7.88
C ALA A 407 25.29 -9.90 7.06
N ARG A 408 26.41 -9.52 7.70
CA ARG A 408 27.73 -9.43 7.05
C ARG A 408 28.40 -10.80 6.85
N ILE A 409 28.05 -11.78 7.67
CA ILE A 409 28.67 -13.12 7.67
C ILE A 409 27.82 -14.12 6.88
N LEU A 410 26.51 -13.89 6.77
CA LEU A 410 25.62 -14.71 5.96
C LEU A 410 25.99 -14.62 4.47
N HIS A 411 26.03 -15.77 3.81
CA HIS A 411 26.17 -15.80 2.36
C HIS A 411 24.91 -15.20 1.73
N LYS A 412 25.10 -14.24 0.82
CA LYS A 412 23.99 -13.70 0.03
C LYS A 412 23.38 -14.86 -0.79
N PRO A 413 22.04 -14.98 -0.87
CA PRO A 413 21.39 -15.94 -1.75
C PRO A 413 21.93 -15.82 -3.19
N VAL A 414 22.07 -16.96 -3.89
CA VAL A 414 22.68 -17.03 -5.22
C VAL A 414 21.96 -16.09 -6.19
N PRO A 415 22.66 -15.19 -6.93
CA PRO A 415 22.04 -14.16 -7.77
C PRO A 415 21.07 -14.68 -8.84
N ASN A 416 21.20 -15.94 -9.25
CA ASN A 416 20.47 -16.55 -10.35
C ASN A 416 19.12 -17.20 -9.95
N GLU A 417 18.79 -17.28 -8.66
CA GLU A 417 17.56 -17.91 -8.16
C GLU A 417 16.72 -16.87 -7.41
N HIS A 418 15.64 -16.38 -8.04
CA HIS A 418 14.82 -15.31 -7.49
C HIS A 418 13.79 -15.86 -6.50
N ILE A 419 14.15 -16.05 -5.23
CA ILE A 419 13.24 -16.57 -4.20
C ILE A 419 12.33 -15.47 -3.68
N ILE A 420 11.00 -15.68 -3.77
CA ILE A 420 9.98 -14.69 -3.39
C ILE A 420 9.68 -14.71 -1.87
N THR A 421 9.83 -15.86 -1.21
CA THR A 421 9.57 -15.99 0.23
C THR A 421 10.49 -15.08 1.03
N GLY A 422 9.93 -14.16 1.81
CA GLY A 422 10.69 -13.12 2.48
C GLY A 422 9.90 -12.35 3.54
N ASN A 423 10.64 -11.66 4.40
CA ASN A 423 10.10 -10.73 5.40
C ASN A 423 10.72 -9.36 5.18
N TYR A 424 9.89 -8.35 4.95
CA TYR A 424 10.33 -7.02 4.55
C TYR A 424 9.76 -5.97 5.51
N LEU A 425 10.64 -5.38 6.31
CA LEU A 425 10.29 -4.25 7.18
C LEU A 425 10.74 -2.96 6.53
N PHE A 426 9.80 -2.03 6.36
CA PHE A 426 10.03 -0.69 5.86
C PHE A 426 9.53 0.31 6.88
N ASP A 427 10.43 1.09 7.45
CA ASP A 427 10.09 2.06 8.47
C ASP A 427 10.70 3.42 8.22
N TYR A 428 10.08 4.40 8.83
CA TYR A 428 10.68 5.72 9.01
C TYR A 428 10.41 6.21 10.43
N GLN A 429 11.31 7.07 10.91
CA GLN A 429 11.16 7.76 12.18
C GLN A 429 11.64 9.21 12.09
N ASP A 430 10.87 10.13 12.68
CA ASP A 430 11.30 11.49 12.94
C ASP A 430 12.28 11.48 14.14
N SER A 431 13.54 11.82 13.86
CA SER A 431 14.63 11.82 14.84
C SER A 431 14.54 12.92 15.91
N ARG A 432 13.75 13.97 15.68
CA ARG A 432 13.57 15.10 16.61
C ARG A 432 12.38 14.88 17.55
N ARG A 433 11.30 14.27 17.04
CA ARG A 433 9.97 14.22 17.68
C ARG A 433 9.51 12.81 18.06
N ASN A 434 10.21 11.76 17.62
CA ASN A 434 9.98 10.36 18.01
C ASN A 434 8.58 9.82 17.68
N PHE A 435 8.05 10.18 16.52
CA PHE A 435 6.93 9.47 15.89
C PHE A 435 7.40 8.82 14.59
N GLY A 436 6.66 7.81 14.11
CA GLY A 436 7.01 7.11 12.88
C GLY A 436 5.99 6.04 12.50
N ALA A 437 6.27 5.35 11.42
CA ALA A 437 5.46 4.24 10.93
C ALA A 437 6.33 3.07 10.48
N LEU A 438 5.77 1.86 10.58
CA LEU A 438 6.33 0.60 10.11
C LEU A 438 5.32 -0.07 9.17
N ILE A 439 5.79 -0.45 7.98
CA ILE A 439 5.12 -1.35 7.07
C ILE A 439 5.89 -2.67 7.10
N ASN A 440 5.25 -3.74 7.55
CA ASN A 440 5.83 -5.08 7.55
C ASN A 440 5.10 -5.97 6.53
N GLY A 441 5.84 -6.57 5.61
CA GLY A 441 5.32 -7.47 4.60
C GLY A 441 5.96 -8.84 4.68
N ILE A 442 5.18 -9.84 5.09
CA ILE A 442 5.58 -11.25 5.08
C ILE A 442 4.95 -11.91 3.86
N VAL A 443 5.78 -12.53 3.01
CA VAL A 443 5.35 -13.28 1.84
C VAL A 443 5.89 -14.70 1.95
N ILE A 444 5.00 -15.69 1.80
CA ILE A 444 5.37 -17.11 1.76
C ILE A 444 4.94 -17.66 0.42
N ALA A 445 5.91 -18.24 -0.29
CA ALA A 445 5.71 -18.85 -1.59
C ALA A 445 5.76 -20.37 -1.50
N ASN A 446 5.16 -21.04 -2.46
CA ASN A 446 5.29 -22.47 -2.64
C ASN A 446 6.77 -22.83 -2.85
N SER A 447 7.27 -23.85 -2.14
CA SER A 447 8.69 -24.22 -2.22
C SER A 447 9.09 -24.85 -3.56
N LEU A 448 8.12 -25.34 -4.34
CA LEU A 448 8.36 -25.98 -5.64
C LEU A 448 8.23 -24.97 -6.79
N THR A 449 7.21 -24.13 -6.74
CA THR A 449 6.83 -23.25 -7.86
C THR A 449 7.29 -21.80 -7.65
N ASN A 450 7.66 -21.45 -6.42
CA ASN A 450 8.05 -20.11 -5.99
C ASN A 450 6.93 -19.04 -6.17
N ILE A 451 5.69 -19.47 -6.43
CA ILE A 451 4.51 -18.60 -6.49
C ILE A 451 4.09 -18.20 -5.06
N PRO A 452 3.80 -16.90 -4.79
CA PRO A 452 3.33 -16.45 -3.48
C PRO A 452 1.93 -17.00 -3.18
N GLU A 453 1.79 -17.70 -2.05
CA GLU A 453 0.51 -18.27 -1.58
C GLU A 453 -0.02 -17.56 -0.33
N VAL A 454 0.87 -17.00 0.51
CA VAL A 454 0.48 -16.26 1.72
C VAL A 454 1.10 -14.87 1.70
N ALA A 455 0.29 -13.87 2.05
CA ALA A 455 0.72 -12.50 2.30
C ALA A 455 0.15 -12.02 3.63
N TYR A 456 1.02 -11.52 4.50
CA TYR A 456 0.64 -10.85 5.74
C TYR A 456 1.24 -9.45 5.77
N ILE A 457 0.39 -8.44 5.66
CA ILE A 457 0.78 -7.03 5.55
C ILE A 457 0.30 -6.31 6.79
N THR A 458 1.22 -5.67 7.52
CA THR A 458 0.92 -4.90 8.73
C THR A 458 1.35 -3.45 8.54
N LEU A 459 0.46 -2.52 8.90
CA LEU A 459 0.75 -1.09 9.03
C LEU A 459 0.65 -0.70 10.50
N HIS A 460 1.73 -0.11 11.02
CA HIS A 460 1.84 0.30 12.41
C HIS A 460 2.36 1.73 12.53
N ASN A 461 1.51 2.65 13.01
CA ASN A 461 1.89 4.02 13.35
C ASN A 461 2.08 4.16 14.86
N HIS A 462 3.17 4.80 15.27
CA HIS A 462 3.51 4.99 16.68
C HIS A 462 3.94 6.43 16.98
N GLY A 463 3.63 6.89 18.19
CA GLY A 463 3.99 8.22 18.67
C GLY A 463 3.71 8.35 20.18
N SER A 464 4.46 9.21 20.88
CA SER A 464 4.33 9.42 22.33
C SER A 464 4.53 8.17 23.20
N GLY A 465 5.13 7.11 22.66
CA GLY A 465 5.24 5.81 23.33
C GLY A 465 3.93 5.00 23.31
N LEU A 466 3.01 5.34 22.41
CA LEU A 466 1.75 4.64 22.16
C LEU A 466 1.67 4.20 20.70
N ASP A 467 0.96 3.10 20.49
CA ASP A 467 0.57 2.62 19.17
C ASP A 467 -0.78 3.24 18.81
N LEU A 468 -0.84 3.99 17.71
CA LEU A 468 -2.01 4.78 17.34
C LEU A 468 -2.88 4.06 16.30
N ASN A 469 -2.24 3.59 15.23
CA ASN A 469 -2.90 2.79 14.20
C ASN A 469 -2.15 1.47 14.05
N HIS A 470 -2.88 0.35 14.18
CA HIS A 470 -2.35 -0.99 13.94
C HIS A 470 -3.39 -1.76 13.13
N VAL A 471 -3.15 -1.89 11.82
CA VAL A 471 -4.04 -2.60 10.90
C VAL A 471 -3.23 -3.67 10.19
N ALA A 472 -3.77 -4.88 10.07
CA ALA A 472 -3.13 -5.93 9.29
C ALA A 472 -4.12 -6.67 8.40
N LEU A 473 -3.61 -7.20 7.29
CA LEU A 473 -4.36 -8.02 6.35
C LEU A 473 -3.57 -9.30 6.12
N TYR A 474 -4.20 -10.43 6.43
CA TYR A 474 -3.71 -11.77 6.13
C TYR A 474 -4.50 -12.32 4.94
N ILE A 475 -3.79 -12.78 3.92
CA ILE A 475 -4.35 -13.39 2.73
C ILE A 475 -3.62 -14.71 2.50
N LYS A 476 -4.38 -15.80 2.36
CA LYS A 476 -3.89 -17.10 1.88
C LYS A 476 -4.68 -17.49 0.65
N ALA A 477 -4.00 -17.81 -0.45
CA ALA A 477 -4.62 -18.00 -1.76
C ALA A 477 -4.03 -19.23 -2.47
N GLU A 478 -4.17 -20.41 -1.86
CA GLU A 478 -3.67 -21.67 -2.42
C GLU A 478 -4.59 -22.15 -3.55
N GLY A 479 -4.02 -22.52 -4.69
CA GLY A 479 -4.77 -22.96 -5.89
C GLY A 479 -5.57 -21.85 -6.59
N LEU A 480 -5.55 -20.60 -6.10
CA LEU A 480 -6.35 -19.49 -6.65
C LEU A 480 -5.92 -19.13 -8.08
N LEU A 481 -4.62 -19.03 -8.35
CA LEU A 481 -4.12 -18.69 -9.69
C LEU A 481 -4.50 -19.76 -10.72
N HIS A 482 -4.45 -21.03 -10.32
CA HIS A 482 -4.95 -22.13 -11.14
C HIS A 482 -6.45 -21.99 -11.41
N ALA A 483 -7.26 -21.77 -10.37
CA ALA A 483 -8.71 -21.61 -10.51
C ALA A 483 -9.12 -20.40 -11.35
N ILE A 484 -8.39 -19.29 -11.24
CA ILE A 484 -8.58 -18.13 -12.12
C ILE A 484 -8.27 -18.56 -13.55
N SER A 485 -7.08 -19.14 -13.80
CA SER A 485 -6.65 -19.56 -15.14
C SER A 485 -7.62 -20.52 -15.83
N THR A 486 -8.28 -21.42 -15.08
CA THR A 486 -9.26 -22.36 -15.62
C THR A 486 -10.64 -21.75 -15.86
N ASN A 487 -11.01 -20.69 -15.12
CA ASN A 487 -12.32 -20.04 -15.19
C ASN A 487 -12.28 -18.66 -15.89
N VAL A 488 -11.15 -18.29 -16.52
CA VAL A 488 -10.99 -17.00 -17.25
C VAL A 488 -12.06 -16.83 -18.33
N ASN A 489 -12.58 -17.93 -18.90
CA ASN A 489 -13.65 -17.88 -19.91
C ASN A 489 -14.94 -17.19 -19.41
N ASP A 490 -15.20 -17.15 -18.10
CA ASP A 490 -16.35 -16.43 -17.54
C ASP A 490 -16.00 -14.96 -17.18
N MET A 491 -14.74 -14.55 -17.14
CA MET A 491 -14.34 -13.20 -16.72
C MET A 491 -14.01 -12.34 -17.96
N SER A 492 -14.84 -11.33 -18.27
CA SER A 492 -14.74 -10.46 -19.45
C SER A 492 -13.57 -9.45 -19.36
N PHE A 493 -12.35 -9.90 -19.06
CA PHE A 493 -11.12 -9.13 -19.35
C PHE A 493 -10.76 -9.18 -20.87
N SER A 494 -11.80 -9.08 -21.70
CA SER A 494 -11.84 -9.27 -23.15
C SER A 494 -11.51 -7.96 -23.87
N THR A 495 -10.34 -7.81 -24.49
CA THR A 495 -10.19 -8.18 -25.91
C THR A 495 -8.82 -8.76 -26.26
N ARG A 496 -7.78 -8.57 -25.45
CA ARG A 496 -6.43 -9.13 -25.75
C ARG A 496 -6.22 -10.55 -25.23
N VAL A 497 -7.00 -10.97 -24.25
CA VAL A 497 -6.91 -12.30 -23.63
C VAL A 497 -7.87 -13.29 -24.31
N GLU A 498 -9.04 -12.83 -24.77
CA GLU A 498 -10.02 -13.66 -25.48
C GLU A 498 -9.55 -14.16 -26.86
N ASP A 499 -8.81 -13.35 -27.63
CA ASP A 499 -8.26 -13.79 -28.93
C ASP A 499 -7.18 -14.87 -28.76
N ILE A 500 -6.53 -14.90 -27.58
CA ILE A 500 -5.50 -15.87 -27.23
C ILE A 500 -6.13 -17.16 -26.66
N LEU A 501 -7.23 -17.07 -25.91
CA LEU A 501 -7.85 -18.23 -25.25
C LEU A 501 -8.89 -18.97 -26.11
N LYS A 502 -9.57 -18.30 -27.04
CA LYS A 502 -10.56 -18.94 -27.95
C LYS A 502 -9.95 -19.96 -28.91
N GLN A 503 -8.63 -20.01 -29.04
CA GLN A 503 -7.91 -20.98 -29.88
C GLN A 503 -7.64 -22.34 -29.21
N PHE A 504 -7.81 -22.48 -27.89
CA PHE A 504 -7.35 -23.67 -27.17
C PHE A 504 -8.47 -24.42 -26.44
N LYS A 505 -9.13 -25.35 -27.12
CA LYS A 505 -10.21 -26.18 -26.55
C LYS A 505 -9.72 -27.04 -25.36
N PHE A 506 -9.68 -26.47 -24.16
CA PHE A 506 -9.16 -27.13 -22.95
C PHE A 506 -10.17 -28.07 -22.29
N LYS A 507 -9.70 -29.29 -21.96
CA LYS A 507 -10.22 -30.11 -20.87
C LYS A 507 -9.27 -30.13 -19.66
N HIS A 508 -9.83 -30.43 -18.52
CA HIS A 508 -9.31 -30.29 -17.14
C HIS A 508 -8.28 -31.36 -16.72
N GLN A 509 -7.44 -31.07 -15.72
CA GLN A 509 -6.73 -32.05 -14.85
C GLN A 509 -6.16 -31.36 -13.56
N PRO A 510 -5.75 -32.09 -12.50
CA PRO A 510 -6.46 -32.11 -11.21
C PRO A 510 -6.04 -31.09 -10.12
N ASN A 511 -7.02 -30.82 -9.26
CA ASN A 511 -7.09 -29.84 -8.16
C ASN A 511 -6.10 -30.08 -7.00
N SER A 512 -5.28 -29.08 -6.66
CA SER A 512 -5.24 -28.65 -5.26
C SER A 512 -6.53 -27.84 -4.99
N PRO A 513 -7.35 -28.23 -4.01
CA PRO A 513 -8.64 -27.58 -3.77
C PRO A 513 -8.41 -26.10 -3.44
N VAL A 514 -9.14 -25.22 -4.12
CA VAL A 514 -8.97 -23.78 -3.94
C VAL A 514 -9.27 -23.40 -2.50
N HIS A 515 -8.31 -22.73 -1.88
CA HIS A 515 -8.38 -22.33 -0.49
C HIS A 515 -7.97 -20.87 -0.35
N LEU A 516 -8.99 -20.01 -0.33
CA LEU A 516 -8.83 -18.57 -0.15
C LEU A 516 -9.29 -18.17 1.26
N GLU A 517 -8.38 -17.58 2.03
CA GLU A 517 -8.63 -17.02 3.35
C GLU A 517 -8.27 -15.54 3.35
N ILE A 518 -9.13 -14.71 3.92
CA ILE A 518 -8.86 -13.30 4.15
C ILE A 518 -9.24 -12.98 5.60
N ILE A 519 -8.26 -12.51 6.37
CA ILE A 519 -8.47 -12.09 7.76
C ILE A 519 -7.97 -10.67 7.91
N ALA A 520 -8.84 -9.78 8.40
CA ALA A 520 -8.50 -8.39 8.69
C ALA A 520 -8.37 -8.19 10.20
N TYR A 521 -7.31 -7.49 10.61
CA TYR A 521 -7.00 -7.20 12.00
C TYR A 521 -7.01 -5.70 12.27
N VAL A 522 -7.59 -5.30 13.41
CA VAL A 522 -7.56 -3.95 13.97
C VAL A 522 -7.04 -4.03 15.40
N GLN A 523 -5.99 -3.28 15.74
CA GLN A 523 -5.33 -3.33 17.05
C GLN A 523 -4.95 -4.76 17.48
N GLN A 524 -4.42 -5.56 16.54
CA GLN A 524 -4.05 -6.97 16.73
C GLN A 524 -5.24 -7.90 17.05
N LYS A 525 -6.48 -7.48 16.79
CA LYS A 525 -7.70 -8.28 16.94
C LYS A 525 -8.30 -8.56 15.58
N ALA A 526 -8.64 -9.81 15.29
CA ALA A 526 -9.39 -10.18 14.10
C ALA A 526 -10.78 -9.55 14.16
N VAL A 527 -11.17 -8.81 13.12
CA VAL A 527 -12.49 -8.16 13.01
C VAL A 527 -13.33 -8.74 11.88
N LEU A 528 -12.70 -9.39 10.90
CA LEU A 528 -13.35 -10.03 9.77
C LEU A 528 -12.54 -11.26 9.37
N CYS A 529 -13.24 -12.37 9.15
CA CYS A 529 -12.68 -13.60 8.59
C CYS A 529 -13.56 -14.03 7.42
N LEU A 530 -12.97 -14.30 6.26
CA LEU A 530 -13.65 -14.80 5.07
C LEU A 530 -12.92 -16.04 4.56
N HIS A 531 -13.67 -17.10 4.31
CA HIS A 531 -13.17 -18.33 3.69
C HIS A 531 -13.94 -18.63 2.42
N LEU A 532 -13.22 -18.81 1.30
CA LEU A 532 -13.80 -19.18 0.02
C LEU A 532 -13.16 -20.49 -0.44
N ASN A 533 -13.99 -21.53 -0.53
CA ASN A 533 -13.64 -22.79 -1.17
C ASN A 533 -13.92 -22.74 -2.68
N GLN A 534 -13.54 -23.79 -3.40
CA GLN A 534 -13.73 -23.88 -4.85
C GLN A 534 -15.19 -23.65 -5.29
N THR A 535 -16.18 -24.19 -4.56
CA THR A 535 -17.61 -24.02 -4.90
C THR A 535 -18.08 -22.58 -4.72
N ASN A 536 -17.72 -21.96 -3.60
CA ASN A 536 -18.08 -20.57 -3.28
C ASN A 536 -17.35 -19.61 -4.22
N LEU A 537 -16.10 -19.90 -4.56
CA LEU A 537 -15.32 -19.10 -5.50
C LEU A 537 -15.89 -19.18 -6.92
N ILE A 538 -16.30 -20.36 -7.40
CA ILE A 538 -16.99 -20.50 -8.69
C ILE A 538 -18.33 -19.75 -8.69
N LYS A 539 -19.10 -19.84 -7.59
CA LYS A 539 -20.33 -19.03 -7.43
C LYS A 539 -20.03 -17.54 -7.45
N ALA A 540 -18.96 -17.11 -6.79
CA ALA A 540 -18.52 -15.72 -6.78
C ALA A 540 -18.04 -15.28 -8.16
N PHE A 541 -17.27 -16.09 -8.88
CA PHE A 541 -16.86 -15.80 -10.26
C PHE A 541 -18.04 -15.78 -11.22
N LYS A 542 -18.99 -16.72 -11.08
CA LYS A 542 -20.24 -16.71 -11.84
C LYS A 542 -21.10 -15.49 -11.52
N TYR A 543 -21.14 -15.08 -10.25
CA TYR A 543 -21.81 -13.85 -9.86
C TYR A 543 -21.09 -12.63 -10.46
N VAL A 544 -19.77 -12.54 -10.34
CA VAL A 544 -18.95 -11.45 -10.91
C VAL A 544 -19.02 -11.41 -12.44
N SER A 545 -19.09 -12.55 -13.12
CA SER A 545 -19.26 -12.64 -14.57
C SER A 545 -20.67 -12.23 -15.01
N THR A 546 -21.69 -12.71 -14.30
CA THR A 546 -23.06 -12.22 -14.51
C THR A 546 -23.15 -10.74 -14.17
N LEU A 547 -22.39 -10.24 -13.18
CA LEU A 547 -22.23 -8.83 -12.89
C LEU A 547 -21.42 -8.13 -13.98
N GLN A 548 -20.58 -8.74 -14.80
CA GLN A 548 -19.91 -7.95 -15.83
C GLN A 548 -20.87 -7.64 -16.98
N ASP A 549 -21.64 -8.63 -17.43
CA ASP A 549 -22.71 -8.46 -18.41
C ASP A 549 -23.87 -7.64 -17.82
N SER A 550 -24.35 -8.02 -16.63
CA SER A 550 -25.46 -7.32 -15.97
C SER A 550 -25.04 -6.04 -15.28
N THR A 551 -23.85 -5.85 -14.74
CA THR A 551 -23.39 -4.54 -14.19
C THR A 551 -22.94 -3.63 -15.29
N TYR A 552 -22.42 -4.05 -16.45
CA TYR A 552 -22.28 -3.08 -17.55
C TYR A 552 -23.66 -2.65 -18.03
N HIS A 553 -24.61 -3.58 -18.18
CA HIS A 553 -25.99 -3.22 -18.54
C HIS A 553 -26.72 -2.43 -17.46
N VAL A 554 -26.61 -2.77 -16.17
CA VAL A 554 -27.16 -2.07 -15.00
C VAL A 554 -26.41 -0.77 -14.74
N TYR A 555 -25.09 -0.72 -14.94
CA TYR A 555 -24.31 0.51 -14.93
C TYR A 555 -24.62 1.37 -16.16
N GLN A 556 -25.13 0.84 -17.26
CA GLN A 556 -25.65 1.66 -18.34
C GLN A 556 -27.10 2.08 -18.07
N SER A 557 -27.95 1.20 -17.56
CA SER A 557 -29.40 1.40 -17.56
C SER A 557 -30.01 1.81 -16.21
N MET A 558 -29.34 1.53 -15.09
CA MET A 558 -29.87 1.73 -13.74
C MET A 558 -29.31 3.00 -13.12
N GLU A 559 -30.21 3.90 -12.75
CA GLU A 559 -29.87 5.07 -11.95
C GLU A 559 -29.85 4.69 -10.48
N PHE A 560 -28.82 5.11 -9.75
CA PHE A 560 -28.72 4.90 -8.31
C PHE A 560 -28.06 6.10 -7.64
N HIS A 561 -28.30 6.22 -6.34
CA HIS A 561 -27.64 7.20 -5.50
C HIS A 561 -26.87 6.49 -4.40
N VAL A 562 -25.82 7.14 -3.92
CA VAL A 562 -24.99 6.71 -2.81
C VAL A 562 -25.09 7.77 -1.73
N ASN A 563 -25.36 7.33 -0.51
CA ASN A 563 -25.42 8.19 0.66
C ASN A 563 -24.79 7.45 1.85
N GLN A 564 -23.51 7.70 2.09
CA GLN A 564 -22.76 7.01 3.12
C GLN A 564 -22.01 8.01 4.00
N GLN A 565 -22.17 7.88 5.32
CA GLN A 565 -21.45 8.64 6.31
C GLN A 565 -20.69 7.69 7.23
N ARG A 566 -19.56 8.16 7.76
CA ARG A 566 -18.77 7.43 8.74
C ARG A 566 -18.32 8.37 9.84
N ILE A 567 -18.66 8.03 11.09
CA ILE A 567 -18.19 8.75 12.27
C ILE A 567 -17.21 7.84 13.00
N HIS A 568 -15.98 8.32 13.19
CA HIS A 568 -14.93 7.53 13.82
C HIS A 568 -14.18 8.36 14.87
N VAL A 569 -13.95 7.76 16.04
CA VAL A 569 -13.19 8.36 17.14
C VAL A 569 -11.87 7.60 17.32
N PRO A 570 -10.83 7.89 16.51
CA PRO A 570 -9.59 7.11 16.49
C PRO A 570 -8.77 7.21 17.79
N LEU A 571 -8.94 8.28 18.56
CA LEU A 571 -8.22 8.49 19.82
C LEU A 571 -9.13 9.07 20.87
N THR A 572 -9.20 8.43 22.03
CA THR A 572 -9.78 9.00 23.25
C THR A 572 -8.89 8.61 24.41
N MET A 573 -8.25 9.60 25.01
CA MET A 573 -7.49 9.46 26.23
C MET A 573 -8.00 10.48 27.24
N GLU A 574 -8.29 10.02 28.45
CA GLU A 574 -8.82 10.87 29.50
C GLU A 574 -8.22 10.46 30.84
N SER A 575 -7.89 11.44 31.66
CA SER A 575 -7.46 11.28 33.04
C SER A 575 -8.13 12.35 33.88
N ILE A 576 -8.76 11.94 34.97
CA ILE A 576 -9.35 12.84 35.97
C ILE A 576 -8.48 12.78 37.22
N GLN A 577 -8.10 13.95 37.73
CA GLN A 577 -7.25 14.12 38.89
C GLN A 577 -7.85 15.15 39.84
N VAL A 578 -7.44 15.09 41.11
CA VAL A 578 -7.92 15.99 42.16
C VAL A 578 -6.87 17.05 42.42
N THR A 579 -7.30 18.28 42.66
CA THR A 579 -6.42 19.39 43.04
C THR A 579 -6.25 19.48 44.55
N ASP A 580 -5.24 20.23 44.99
CA ASP A 580 -5.08 20.57 46.41
C ASP A 580 -6.27 21.38 46.98
N LEU A 581 -7.09 22.02 46.12
CA LEU A 581 -8.35 22.67 46.52
C LEU A 581 -9.53 21.67 46.64
N GLY A 582 -9.30 20.39 46.37
CA GLY A 582 -10.37 19.38 46.29
C GLY A 582 -11.27 19.53 45.07
N THR A 583 -10.81 20.21 44.00
CA THR A 583 -11.56 20.31 42.72
C THR A 583 -11.10 19.25 41.73
N ASN A 584 -11.96 18.90 40.76
CA ASN A 584 -11.64 17.94 39.72
C ASN A 584 -10.96 18.63 38.53
N VAL A 585 -9.90 18.01 38.01
CA VAL A 585 -9.26 18.38 36.76
C VAL A 585 -9.31 17.24 35.78
N ARG A 586 -9.64 17.59 34.55
CA ARG A 586 -9.70 16.68 33.42
C ARG A 586 -8.59 17.01 32.43
N LEU A 587 -7.79 16.00 32.14
CA LEU A 587 -6.78 15.97 31.11
C LEU A 587 -7.30 15.06 30.00
N ALA A 588 -7.58 15.60 28.82
CA ALA A 588 -8.17 14.83 27.73
C ALA A 588 -7.48 15.10 26.40
N VAL A 589 -7.26 14.03 25.63
CA VAL A 589 -6.87 14.08 24.22
C VAL A 589 -7.90 13.29 23.44
N THR A 590 -8.62 13.96 22.56
CA THR A 590 -9.65 13.33 21.74
C THR A 590 -9.44 13.66 20.27
N ALA A 591 -9.66 12.69 19.40
CA ALA A 591 -9.71 12.90 17.97
C ALA A 591 -10.96 12.24 17.40
N ASN A 592 -11.63 12.94 16.50
CA ASN A 592 -12.87 12.52 15.88
C ASN A 592 -12.90 12.93 14.40
N SER A 593 -13.49 12.08 13.58
CA SER A 593 -13.57 12.27 12.14
C SER A 593 -14.96 11.95 11.62
N LEU A 594 -15.40 12.75 10.64
CA LEU A 594 -16.57 12.49 9.80
C LEU A 594 -16.08 12.36 8.36
N PHE A 595 -16.46 11.27 7.70
CA PHE A 595 -16.33 11.11 6.26
C PHE A 595 -17.73 10.97 5.67
N SER A 596 -17.98 11.60 4.53
CA SER A 596 -19.23 11.52 3.79
C SER A 596 -18.95 11.32 2.32
N MET A 597 -19.62 10.34 1.73
CA MET A 597 -19.68 10.09 0.30
C MET A 597 -21.14 10.17 -0.14
N ARG A 598 -21.43 11.15 -0.98
CA ARG A 598 -22.77 11.44 -1.48
C ARG A 598 -22.72 11.52 -2.99
N GLY A 599 -23.59 10.84 -3.71
CA GLY A 599 -23.56 10.96 -5.16
C GLY A 599 -24.73 10.36 -5.88
N ASN A 600 -24.97 10.85 -7.10
CA ASN A 600 -26.00 10.40 -8.01
C ASN A 600 -25.33 9.92 -9.30
N PHE A 601 -25.80 8.77 -9.76
CA PHE A 601 -25.27 8.11 -10.94
C PHE A 601 -26.42 7.97 -11.93
N THR A 602 -26.48 8.84 -12.94
CA THR A 602 -27.62 8.98 -13.87
C THR A 602 -27.25 8.57 -15.28
N HIS A 603 -28.21 7.99 -16.00
CA HIS A 603 -28.01 7.62 -17.41
C HIS A 603 -28.26 8.82 -18.33
N ILE A 604 -27.44 8.98 -19.36
CA ILE A 604 -27.63 9.97 -20.42
C ILE A 604 -27.56 9.28 -21.79
N SER A 605 -28.18 9.83 -22.83
CA SER A 605 -28.31 9.16 -24.14
C SER A 605 -26.99 8.62 -24.73
N ASN A 606 -25.86 9.29 -24.44
CA ASN A 606 -24.55 8.95 -24.99
C ASN A 606 -23.54 8.46 -23.91
N GLY A 607 -24.00 8.09 -22.70
CA GLY A 607 -23.12 7.72 -21.60
C GLY A 607 -23.77 7.68 -20.20
N ARG A 608 -22.96 7.82 -19.16
CA ARG A 608 -23.41 7.90 -17.76
C ARG A 608 -22.75 9.08 -17.08
N ASN A 609 -23.54 9.90 -16.40
CA ASN A 609 -23.03 10.96 -15.53
C ASN A 609 -22.92 10.46 -14.09
N ASN A 610 -21.75 10.67 -13.50
CA ASN A 610 -21.41 10.23 -12.15
C ASN A 610 -21.04 11.48 -11.36
N HIS A 611 -21.97 11.91 -10.51
CA HIS A 611 -21.78 13.07 -9.65
C HIS A 611 -21.59 12.58 -8.21
N VAL A 612 -20.39 12.72 -7.68
CA VAL A 612 -20.01 12.30 -6.32
C VAL A 612 -19.35 13.46 -5.59
N ILE A 613 -19.79 13.72 -4.37
CA ILE A 613 -19.23 14.69 -3.45
C ILE A 613 -18.61 13.93 -2.29
N LEU A 614 -17.30 14.07 -2.15
CA LEU A 614 -16.54 13.54 -1.02
C LEU A 614 -16.25 14.68 -0.04
N ARG A 615 -16.62 14.49 1.22
CA ARG A 615 -16.35 15.45 2.28
C ARG A 615 -15.75 14.74 3.48
N THR A 616 -14.72 15.32 4.07
CA THR A 616 -14.12 14.82 5.30
C THR A 616 -13.86 15.97 6.27
N SER A 617 -14.02 15.72 7.56
CA SER A 617 -13.61 16.62 8.62
C SER A 617 -13.01 15.83 9.77
N ILE A 618 -11.77 16.14 10.14
CA ILE A 618 -11.05 15.54 11.25
C ILE A 618 -10.80 16.66 12.27
N HIS A 619 -11.15 16.40 13.52
CA HIS A 619 -10.96 17.28 14.65
C HIS A 619 -10.10 16.58 15.69
N GLY A 620 -9.10 17.26 16.21
CA GLY A 620 -8.31 16.81 17.35
C GLY A 620 -8.31 17.88 18.41
N THR A 621 -8.49 17.50 19.67
CA THR A 621 -8.46 18.43 20.79
C THR A 621 -7.61 17.88 21.91
N GLN A 622 -6.81 18.76 22.51
CA GLN A 622 -6.04 18.52 23.72
C GLN A 622 -6.52 19.53 24.75
N VAL A 623 -7.10 19.04 25.85
CA VAL A 623 -7.78 19.88 26.83
C VAL A 623 -7.22 19.62 28.22
N LEU A 624 -6.94 20.71 28.93
CA LEU A 624 -6.73 20.76 30.37
C LEU A 624 -7.83 21.63 30.95
N GLU A 625 -8.73 21.05 31.74
CA GLU A 625 -9.86 21.79 32.31
C GLU A 625 -10.07 21.50 33.80
N ASN A 626 -10.44 22.54 34.55
CA ASN A 626 -10.70 22.48 35.99
C ASN A 626 -12.14 22.88 36.26
N TYR A 627 -12.86 22.04 37.02
CA TYR A 627 -14.22 22.33 37.42
C TYR A 627 -14.23 23.22 38.66
N ASN A 628 -14.98 24.32 38.59
CA ASN A 628 -15.26 25.17 39.74
C ASN A 628 -16.67 24.88 40.28
N PRO A 629 -16.79 24.24 41.46
CA PRO A 629 -18.10 23.86 42.02
C PRO A 629 -18.90 25.05 42.57
N PHE A 630 -18.29 26.21 42.80
CA PHE A 630 -18.98 27.37 43.39
C PHE A 630 -19.85 28.13 42.39
N ASN A 631 -19.40 28.22 41.14
CA ASN A 631 -20.13 28.88 40.06
C ASN A 631 -20.66 27.87 39.02
N ASP A 632 -20.34 26.58 39.18
CA ASP A 632 -20.69 25.52 38.25
C ASP A 632 -20.23 25.86 36.82
N LEU A 633 -18.94 26.20 36.71
CA LEU A 633 -18.24 26.49 35.45
C LEU A 633 -16.93 25.72 35.35
N TRP A 634 -16.57 25.33 34.14
CA TRP A 634 -15.31 24.73 33.75
C TRP A 634 -14.38 25.79 33.19
N HIS A 635 -13.14 25.80 33.65
CA HIS A 635 -12.09 26.67 33.16
C HIS A 635 -11.10 25.81 32.39
N ALA A 636 -10.95 26.04 31.08
CA ALA A 636 -10.14 25.18 30.23
C ALA A 636 -9.07 25.94 29.43
N ALA A 637 -7.94 25.28 29.25
CA ALA A 637 -7.00 25.54 28.18
C ALA A 637 -7.12 24.42 27.15
N GLU A 638 -7.39 24.78 25.90
CA GLU A 638 -7.63 23.83 24.82
C GLU A 638 -6.74 24.16 23.63
N ARG A 639 -6.11 23.13 23.09
CA ARG A 639 -5.49 23.18 21.76
C ARG A 639 -6.35 22.36 20.81
N ALA A 640 -6.82 23.01 19.75
CA ALA A 640 -7.69 22.40 18.75
C ALA A 640 -7.01 22.39 17.39
N GLN A 641 -7.08 21.24 16.71
CA GLN A 641 -6.64 21.03 15.34
C GLN A 641 -7.81 20.55 14.49
N SER A 642 -7.86 21.00 13.25
CA SER A 642 -8.93 20.68 12.32
C SER A 642 -8.37 20.47 10.92
N ILE A 643 -8.86 19.46 10.22
CA ILE A 643 -8.55 19.18 8.81
C ILE A 643 -9.88 18.92 8.10
N HIS A 644 -10.21 19.72 7.09
CA HIS A 644 -11.42 19.59 6.31
C HIS A 644 -11.04 19.34 4.85
N GLY A 645 -11.79 18.49 4.18
CA GLY A 645 -11.62 18.19 2.77
C GLY A 645 -12.95 18.22 2.04
N TYR A 646 -12.95 18.79 0.85
CA TYR A 646 -14.10 18.86 -0.05
C TYR A 646 -13.66 18.58 -1.47
N LEU A 647 -14.13 17.48 -2.06
CA LEU A 647 -13.80 17.07 -3.42
C LEU A 647 -15.09 16.71 -4.19
N PRO A 648 -15.60 17.63 -5.02
CA PRO A 648 -16.69 17.34 -5.94
C PRO A 648 -16.15 16.72 -7.23
N VAL A 649 -16.69 15.57 -7.59
CA VAL A 649 -16.35 14.80 -8.79
C VAL A 649 -17.61 14.70 -9.64
N ASN A 650 -17.66 15.43 -10.75
CA ASN A 650 -18.77 15.35 -11.70
C ASN A 650 -18.24 14.89 -13.06
N ILE A 651 -18.35 13.59 -13.32
CA ILE A 651 -17.70 12.92 -14.45
C ILE A 651 -18.72 12.16 -15.28
N THR A 652 -18.72 12.42 -16.58
CA THR A 652 -19.48 11.66 -17.57
C THR A 652 -18.57 10.74 -18.38
N PHE A 653 -18.98 9.47 -18.53
CA PHE A 653 -18.31 8.48 -19.39
C PHE A 653 -19.25 8.04 -20.51
N GLY A 654 -18.76 7.91 -21.75
CA GLY A 654 -19.56 7.43 -22.87
C GLY A 654 -18.78 6.57 -23.88
N PHE A 655 -19.49 5.64 -24.54
CA PHE A 655 -18.88 4.56 -25.34
C PHE A 655 -19.50 4.34 -26.74
N GLN A 656 -20.68 4.90 -27.05
CA GLN A 656 -21.48 4.48 -28.22
C GLN A 656 -20.90 4.83 -29.60
N GLU A 657 -20.20 5.97 -29.76
CA GLU A 657 -19.61 6.38 -31.05
C GLU A 657 -18.11 6.72 -30.94
N LYS A 658 -17.71 7.34 -29.83
CA LYS A 658 -16.33 7.64 -29.45
C LYS A 658 -16.19 7.40 -27.96
N LEU A 659 -15.07 6.82 -27.52
CA LEU A 659 -14.78 6.74 -26.10
C LEU A 659 -14.54 8.15 -25.59
N PHE A 660 -15.35 8.63 -24.66
CA PHE A 660 -15.10 9.93 -24.06
C PHE A 660 -15.29 9.91 -22.54
N PHE A 661 -14.51 10.77 -21.91
CA PHE A 661 -14.57 11.13 -20.51
C PHE A 661 -14.74 12.64 -20.46
N SER A 662 -15.79 13.15 -19.84
CA SER A 662 -15.88 14.57 -19.53
C SER A 662 -16.02 14.81 -18.05
N TYR A 663 -15.44 15.92 -17.57
CA TYR A 663 -15.70 16.40 -16.22
C TYR A 663 -16.14 17.85 -16.26
N ASN A 664 -17.04 18.19 -15.35
CA ASN A 664 -17.60 19.53 -15.24
C ASN A 664 -16.94 20.28 -14.08
N THR A 665 -16.43 21.49 -14.34
CA THR A 665 -15.94 22.35 -13.26
C THR A 665 -17.10 22.85 -12.41
N PRO A 666 -16.93 22.95 -11.08
CA PRO A 666 -17.96 23.51 -10.22
C PRO A 666 -18.24 24.99 -10.54
N GLU A 667 -19.44 25.45 -10.21
CA GLU A 667 -19.90 26.83 -10.40
C GLU A 667 -19.32 27.78 -9.33
N ASP A 668 -19.49 29.09 -9.53
CA ASP A 668 -19.22 30.15 -8.55
C ASP A 668 -17.80 30.17 -7.96
N LYS A 669 -16.83 29.61 -8.69
CA LYS A 669 -15.43 29.47 -8.24
C LYS A 669 -15.31 28.75 -6.89
N LEU A 670 -16.15 27.75 -6.66
CA LEU A 670 -16.08 26.92 -5.46
C LEU A 670 -14.70 26.25 -5.37
N ARG A 671 -14.01 26.48 -4.25
CA ARG A 671 -12.73 25.84 -3.94
C ARG A 671 -12.95 24.40 -3.51
N ALA A 672 -12.21 23.50 -4.14
CA ALA A 672 -12.13 22.08 -3.79
C ALA A 672 -10.72 21.74 -3.33
N GLY A 673 -10.56 20.94 -2.28
CA GLY A 673 -9.24 20.59 -1.77
C GLY A 673 -9.26 20.27 -0.28
N LEU A 674 -8.16 20.59 0.39
CA LEU A 674 -7.91 20.34 1.81
C LEU A 674 -7.57 21.65 2.52
N ILE A 675 -8.12 21.85 3.70
CA ILE A 675 -7.78 22.95 4.60
C ILE A 675 -7.48 22.40 5.99
N ALA A 676 -6.38 22.83 6.58
CA ALA A 676 -5.98 22.48 7.92
C ALA A 676 -5.80 23.75 8.74
N HIS A 677 -6.25 23.74 9.99
CA HIS A 677 -6.10 24.88 10.89
C HIS A 677 -5.91 24.42 12.33
N VAL A 678 -4.98 25.07 13.03
CA VAL A 678 -4.66 24.84 14.44
C VAL A 678 -4.86 26.14 15.20
N ARG A 679 -5.43 26.04 16.40
CA ARG A 679 -5.50 27.16 17.35
C ARG A 679 -5.29 26.71 18.79
N THR A 680 -4.83 27.63 19.62
CA THR A 680 -4.79 27.47 21.08
C THR A 680 -5.72 28.48 21.71
N VAL A 681 -6.65 28.02 22.56
CA VAL A 681 -7.68 28.86 23.17
C VAL A 681 -7.74 28.60 24.67
N THR A 682 -8.08 29.63 25.43
CA THR A 682 -8.62 29.48 26.78
C THR A 682 -10.13 29.68 26.70
N ASN A 683 -10.90 28.83 27.37
CA ASN A 683 -12.35 28.95 27.36
C ASN A 683 -12.96 28.66 28.74
N ILE A 684 -14.18 29.16 28.92
CA ILE A 684 -15.03 28.91 30.07
C ILE A 684 -16.27 28.18 29.55
N ARG A 685 -16.59 27.03 30.14
CA ARG A 685 -17.72 26.17 29.71
C ARG A 685 -18.66 25.92 30.88
N GLY A 686 -19.93 25.69 30.61
CA GLY A 686 -20.90 25.33 31.64
C GLY A 686 -22.33 25.69 31.26
N TYR A 687 -23.29 25.22 32.06
CA TYR A 687 -24.70 25.54 31.83
C TYR A 687 -24.94 27.05 31.96
N LYS A 688 -25.57 27.65 30.94
CA LYS A 688 -25.87 29.10 30.88
C LYS A 688 -24.63 29.99 31.12
N VAL A 689 -23.49 29.61 30.55
CA VAL A 689 -22.20 30.30 30.73
C VAL A 689 -22.28 31.80 30.47
N GLN A 690 -22.93 32.24 29.39
CA GLN A 690 -23.03 33.67 29.04
C GLN A 690 -23.70 34.47 30.17
N SER A 691 -24.88 34.03 30.63
CA SER A 691 -25.54 34.74 31.73
C SER A 691 -24.76 34.70 33.05
N LYS A 692 -24.02 33.61 33.32
CA LYS A 692 -23.17 33.52 34.52
C LYS A 692 -21.96 34.45 34.40
N LEU A 693 -21.37 34.58 33.22
CA LEU A 693 -20.27 35.51 32.95
C LEU A 693 -20.73 36.96 33.02
N ASP A 694 -21.86 37.31 32.42
CA ASP A 694 -22.40 38.66 32.44
C ASP A 694 -22.65 39.17 33.88
N THR A 695 -23.03 38.27 34.80
CA THR A 695 -23.20 38.61 36.23
C THR A 695 -21.89 38.89 36.97
N LEU A 696 -20.77 38.32 36.50
CA LEU A 696 -19.45 38.49 37.09
C LEU A 696 -18.66 39.63 36.43
N CYS A 697 -18.83 39.80 35.11
CA CYS A 697 -18.05 40.69 34.26
C CYS A 697 -18.73 40.85 32.88
N SER A 698 -19.27 42.04 32.61
CA SER A 698 -20.00 42.34 31.36
C SER A 698 -19.16 42.28 30.07
N ASN A 699 -17.84 42.38 30.19
CA ASN A 699 -16.91 42.39 29.04
C ASN A 699 -16.14 41.07 28.87
N CYS A 700 -16.45 40.06 29.69
CA CYS A 700 -15.73 38.80 29.66
C CYS A 700 -16.23 37.91 28.52
N VAL A 701 -15.30 37.41 27.72
CA VAL A 701 -15.58 36.45 26.65
C VAL A 701 -15.47 35.03 27.18
N ASP A 702 -16.31 34.14 26.67
CA ASP A 702 -16.31 32.72 26.98
C ASP A 702 -15.18 31.95 26.29
N LEU A 703 -14.68 32.45 25.15
CA LEU A 703 -13.57 31.88 24.40
C LEU A 703 -12.57 32.96 23.96
N TYR A 704 -11.28 32.72 24.25
CA TYR A 704 -10.19 33.62 23.88
C TYR A 704 -9.06 32.84 23.18
N THR A 705 -8.68 33.26 21.97
CA THR A 705 -7.54 32.68 21.25
C THR A 705 -6.24 33.26 21.77
N VAL A 706 -5.38 32.39 22.30
CA VAL A 706 -4.09 32.77 22.87
C VAL A 706 -3.14 33.11 21.73
N LYS A 707 -2.68 34.37 21.68
CA LYS A 707 -1.68 34.85 20.72
C LYS A 707 -0.39 35.23 21.41
N ARG A 708 0.75 34.90 20.79
CA ARG A 708 2.09 35.30 21.27
C ARG A 708 2.26 36.82 21.28
N LEU A 709 1.72 37.50 20.26
CA LEU A 709 1.73 38.95 20.10
C LEU A 709 0.28 39.46 19.94
N PRO A 710 -0.36 39.96 21.02
CA PRO A 710 -1.79 40.31 21.01
C PRO A 710 -2.18 41.38 19.97
N HIS A 711 -1.25 42.28 19.63
CA HIS A 711 -1.50 43.45 18.78
C HIS A 711 -1.16 43.24 17.30
N LYS A 712 -0.56 42.10 16.92
CA LYS A 712 -0.16 41.84 15.53
C LYS A 712 -1.31 41.16 14.78
N THR A 713 -1.68 41.70 13.63
CA THR A 713 -2.71 41.11 12.77
C THR A 713 -2.19 39.83 12.11
N SER A 714 -3.03 38.79 12.08
CA SER A 714 -2.70 37.55 11.38
C SER A 714 -2.60 37.82 9.88
N THR A 715 -1.60 37.24 9.20
CA THR A 715 -1.38 37.45 7.75
C THR A 715 -1.82 36.22 6.93
N SER A 716 -2.28 36.45 5.71
CA SER A 716 -2.52 35.41 4.70
C SER A 716 -1.58 35.60 3.51
N ASN A 717 -0.84 34.56 3.15
CA ASN A 717 0.15 34.57 2.07
C ASN A 717 -0.06 33.34 1.17
N ASN A 718 -0.10 33.57 -0.15
CA ASN A 718 -0.08 32.49 -1.12
C ASN A 718 1.37 32.02 -1.30
N ILE A 719 1.62 30.73 -1.08
CA ILE A 719 2.93 30.11 -1.28
C ILE A 719 3.13 29.80 -2.76
N PHE A 720 2.17 29.09 -3.35
CA PHE A 720 2.26 28.60 -4.72
C PHE A 720 0.92 28.72 -5.43
N VAL A 721 0.91 29.22 -6.67
CA VAL A 721 -0.30 29.31 -7.50
C VAL A 721 0.05 28.92 -8.93
N PHE A 722 -0.56 27.86 -9.43
CA PHE A 722 -0.40 27.35 -10.79
C PHE A 722 -1.73 27.40 -11.55
N LYS A 723 -1.76 28.09 -12.69
CA LYS A 723 -2.94 28.17 -13.56
C LYS A 723 -2.88 27.04 -14.58
N ALA A 724 -3.95 26.24 -14.68
CA ALA A 724 -4.15 25.23 -15.72
C ALA A 724 -5.40 25.55 -16.56
N PRO A 725 -5.34 26.54 -17.49
CA PRO A 725 -6.46 26.96 -18.32
C PRO A 725 -7.16 25.83 -19.09
N GLU A 726 -6.41 24.82 -19.51
CA GLU A 726 -6.86 23.65 -20.25
C GLU A 726 -7.79 22.78 -19.42
N LEU A 727 -7.52 22.71 -18.12
CA LEU A 727 -8.34 22.02 -17.13
C LEU A 727 -9.36 22.97 -16.47
N GLY A 728 -9.47 24.22 -16.96
CA GLY A 728 -10.41 25.19 -16.42
C GLY A 728 -10.19 25.57 -14.94
N GLY A 729 -9.05 25.21 -14.35
CA GLY A 729 -8.78 25.33 -12.93
C GLY A 729 -7.43 25.99 -12.60
N LEU A 730 -7.33 26.53 -11.40
CA LEU A 730 -6.14 27.07 -10.76
C LEU A 730 -5.86 26.23 -9.52
N PHE A 731 -4.63 25.76 -9.36
CA PHE A 731 -4.16 25.09 -8.17
C PHE A 731 -3.44 26.12 -7.28
N GLY A 732 -3.76 26.15 -5.99
CA GLY A 732 -3.21 27.10 -5.03
C GLY A 732 -2.85 26.45 -3.69
N VAL A 733 -1.77 26.91 -3.09
CA VAL A 733 -1.38 26.63 -1.71
C VAL A 733 -1.25 27.94 -0.96
N THR A 734 -2.07 28.11 0.07
CA THR A 734 -2.19 29.35 0.84
C THR A 734 -2.02 29.07 2.33
N VAL A 735 -1.33 29.96 3.01
CA VAL A 735 -1.20 29.97 4.46
C VAL A 735 -1.99 31.14 5.01
N PHE A 736 -2.76 30.92 6.07
CA PHE A 736 -3.63 31.94 6.66
C PHE A 736 -3.68 31.87 8.19
N ASP A 737 -4.15 32.96 8.81
CA ASP A 737 -4.26 33.14 10.27
C ASP A 737 -2.99 32.87 11.10
N CYS A 738 -1.80 33.03 10.52
CA CYS A 738 -0.54 32.78 11.23
C CYS A 738 0.01 34.04 11.92
N GLU A 739 0.46 33.90 13.18
CA GLU A 739 0.98 34.98 14.03
C GLU A 739 2.37 35.49 13.62
N ASP A 740 3.19 34.63 13.00
CA ASP A 740 4.51 34.93 12.44
C ASP A 740 4.58 34.52 10.96
N ARG A 741 5.60 35.01 10.21
CA ARG A 741 5.89 34.45 8.89
C ARG A 741 6.20 32.97 9.11
N ILE A 742 5.33 32.10 8.60
CA ILE A 742 5.63 30.67 8.47
C ILE A 742 7.03 30.57 7.86
N PRO A 743 7.89 29.71 8.42
CA PRO A 743 9.17 29.49 7.80
C PRO A 743 8.89 28.88 6.42
N THR A 744 9.48 29.49 5.38
CA THR A 744 9.20 29.31 3.95
C THR A 744 8.95 27.85 3.52
N GLU A 745 8.39 27.63 2.33
CA GLU A 745 8.23 26.30 1.69
C GLU A 745 9.52 25.45 1.83
N GLU A 746 10.68 26.10 1.73
CA GLU A 746 12.01 25.54 1.99
C GLU A 746 12.20 24.98 3.40
N PHE A 747 11.64 25.59 4.46
CA PHE A 747 11.86 25.18 5.84
C PHE A 747 11.01 23.99 6.28
N MET A 748 9.73 23.87 5.88
CA MET A 748 8.95 22.66 6.21
C MET A 748 9.48 21.45 5.46
N ILE A 749 9.76 21.61 4.17
CA ILE A 749 10.37 20.55 3.35
C ILE A 749 11.77 20.21 3.90
N ALA A 750 12.61 21.20 4.24
CA ALA A 750 13.90 20.94 4.85
C ALA A 750 13.80 20.35 6.26
N ASP A 751 12.80 20.71 7.08
CA ASP A 751 12.63 20.14 8.42
C ASP A 751 12.23 18.67 8.34
N VAL A 752 11.27 18.32 7.48
CA VAL A 752 10.89 16.92 7.22
C VAL A 752 12.07 16.15 6.64
N LEU A 753 12.73 16.65 5.58
CA LEU A 753 13.88 15.99 4.96
C LEU A 753 15.06 15.83 5.93
N SER A 754 15.32 16.81 6.80
CA SER A 754 16.44 16.76 7.76
C SER A 754 16.15 15.88 8.99
N SER A 755 14.88 15.69 9.35
CA SER A 755 14.48 14.85 10.48
C SER A 755 14.14 13.41 10.08
N HIS A 756 13.84 13.17 8.80
CA HIS A 756 13.50 11.86 8.25
C HIS A 756 14.66 10.88 8.35
N GLN A 757 14.42 9.76 9.03
CA GLN A 757 15.29 8.60 8.97
C GLN A 757 14.49 7.40 8.52
N SER A 758 14.83 6.83 7.37
CA SER A 758 14.24 5.59 6.86
C SER A 758 15.27 4.48 6.71
N ASN A 759 14.80 3.24 6.78
CA ASN A 759 15.62 2.06 6.54
C ASN A 759 15.70 1.68 5.04
N CYS A 760 14.83 2.25 4.20
CA CYS A 760 14.73 1.94 2.77
C CYS A 760 15.55 2.92 1.92
N ARG A 761 16.69 2.46 1.38
CA ARG A 761 17.54 3.22 0.43
C ARG A 761 17.70 2.55 -0.94
N ILE A 762 17.11 1.37 -1.11
CA ILE A 762 17.34 0.49 -2.26
C ILE A 762 16.22 0.62 -3.28
N TRP A 763 15.01 1.02 -2.84
CA TRP A 763 13.84 1.20 -3.70
C TRP A 763 13.39 2.66 -3.70
N PRO A 764 13.82 3.47 -4.70
CA PRO A 764 13.51 4.90 -4.78
C PRO A 764 12.01 5.20 -4.71
N LEU A 765 11.17 4.32 -5.28
CA LEU A 765 9.71 4.46 -5.23
C LEU A 765 9.19 4.34 -3.79
N LEU A 766 9.65 3.34 -3.04
CA LEU A 766 9.18 3.11 -1.67
C LEU A 766 9.73 4.14 -0.68
N GLU A 767 10.96 4.60 -0.88
CA GLU A 767 11.52 5.73 -0.14
C GLU A 767 10.66 6.99 -0.32
N THR A 768 10.19 7.25 -1.55
CA THR A 768 9.27 8.35 -1.85
C THR A 768 7.92 8.18 -1.12
N VAL A 769 7.39 6.94 -1.05
CA VAL A 769 6.16 6.64 -0.30
C VAL A 769 6.34 6.88 1.19
N LEU A 770 7.44 6.40 1.79
CA LEU A 770 7.73 6.62 3.21
C LEU A 770 7.94 8.10 3.54
N LEU A 771 8.61 8.84 2.65
CA LEU A 771 8.76 10.28 2.78
C LEU A 771 7.40 10.99 2.71
N GLY A 772 6.53 10.58 1.78
CA GLY A 772 5.15 11.06 1.68
C GLY A 772 4.36 10.81 2.96
N LEU A 773 4.43 9.60 3.52
CA LEU A 773 3.81 9.28 4.81
C LEU A 773 4.36 10.16 5.93
N HIS A 774 5.68 10.40 5.98
CA HIS A 774 6.28 11.31 6.95
C HIS A 774 5.75 12.73 6.81
N PHE A 775 5.55 13.26 5.60
CA PHE A 775 4.92 14.56 5.38
C PHE A 775 3.49 14.62 5.92
N PHE A 776 2.67 13.60 5.66
CA PHE A 776 1.29 13.53 6.16
C PHE A 776 1.24 13.42 7.69
N ASP A 777 2.09 12.57 8.27
CA ASP A 777 2.19 12.41 9.72
C ASP A 777 2.76 13.68 10.38
N TYR A 778 3.71 14.37 9.76
CA TYR A 778 4.23 15.66 10.23
C TYR A 778 3.12 16.70 10.38
N LEU A 779 2.25 16.84 9.36
CA LEU A 779 1.12 17.76 9.41
C LEU A 779 0.11 17.40 10.51
N SER A 780 0.07 16.13 10.91
CA SER A 780 -0.84 15.61 11.94
C SER A 780 -0.27 15.67 13.37
N TYR A 781 1.03 15.40 13.54
CA TYR A 781 1.71 15.34 14.84
C TYR A 781 2.44 16.62 15.24
N VAL A 782 2.76 17.50 14.28
CA VAL A 782 3.54 18.72 14.49
C VAL A 782 2.73 19.97 14.15
N PRO A 783 1.71 20.29 14.96
CA PRO A 783 0.97 21.51 14.76
C PRO A 783 1.84 22.75 15.02
N PRO A 784 1.72 23.82 14.21
CA PRO A 784 2.43 25.08 14.41
C PRO A 784 2.10 25.71 15.77
N VAL A 785 2.98 26.60 16.24
CA VAL A 785 2.79 27.37 17.48
C VAL A 785 1.79 28.51 17.23
N GLY A 786 0.83 28.71 18.15
CA GLY A 786 -0.20 29.76 18.03
C GLY A 786 -1.40 29.35 17.17
N SER A 787 -2.08 30.33 16.59
CA SER A 787 -3.07 30.12 15.51
C SER A 787 -2.38 30.11 14.15
N CYS A 788 -2.69 29.15 13.28
CA CYS A 788 -2.14 29.07 11.93
C CYS A 788 -2.84 28.00 11.07
N GLY A 789 -3.02 28.26 9.77
CA GLY A 789 -3.68 27.37 8.82
C GLY A 789 -3.00 27.26 7.47
N LEU A 790 -3.27 26.14 6.79
CA LEU A 790 -2.79 25.77 5.46
C LEU A 790 -4.00 25.34 4.61
N GLU A 791 -4.12 25.90 3.42
CA GLU A 791 -5.16 25.61 2.44
C GLU A 791 -4.48 25.13 1.15
N VAL A 792 -4.85 23.93 0.68
CA VAL A 792 -4.44 23.37 -0.62
C VAL A 792 -5.70 23.19 -1.43
N TYR A 793 -5.85 23.95 -2.52
CA TYR A 793 -7.12 24.02 -3.24
C TYR A 793 -6.95 24.05 -4.75
N VAL A 794 -8.01 23.62 -5.42
CA VAL A 794 -8.28 23.78 -6.85
C VAL A 794 -9.51 24.68 -6.97
N GLU A 795 -9.39 25.76 -7.71
CA GLU A 795 -10.43 26.75 -7.94
C GLU A 795 -10.71 26.89 -9.46
N PRO A 796 -11.99 26.89 -9.89
CA PRO A 796 -12.34 27.20 -11.28
C PRO A 796 -11.86 28.59 -11.72
N ILE A 797 -11.38 28.71 -12.95
CA ILE A 797 -10.90 29.99 -13.50
C ILE A 797 -12.06 30.96 -13.79
N SER A 798 -13.22 30.42 -14.15
CA SER A 798 -14.44 31.18 -14.46
C SER A 798 -15.54 30.87 -13.45
N SER A 799 -16.47 31.80 -13.23
CA SER A 799 -17.69 31.55 -12.45
C SER A 799 -18.67 30.63 -13.18
N LEU A 800 -18.63 30.61 -14.52
CA LEU A 800 -19.45 29.72 -15.34
C LEU A 800 -18.80 28.33 -15.41
N SER A 801 -19.60 27.30 -15.15
CA SER A 801 -19.21 25.92 -15.28
C SER A 801 -18.77 25.60 -16.72
N SER A 802 -17.66 24.87 -16.83
CA SER A 802 -17.08 24.42 -18.09
C SER A 802 -17.04 22.90 -18.10
N GLU A 803 -17.41 22.30 -19.23
CA GLU A 803 -17.17 20.89 -19.47
C GLU A 803 -15.79 20.74 -20.13
N ILE A 804 -14.95 19.91 -19.53
CA ILE A 804 -13.69 19.46 -20.11
C ILE A 804 -13.90 18.03 -20.59
N ARG A 805 -13.89 17.83 -21.90
CA ARG A 805 -14.14 16.55 -22.55
C ARG A 805 -12.87 16.01 -23.19
N PHE A 806 -12.46 14.84 -22.75
CA PHE A 806 -11.43 14.01 -23.36
C PHE A 806 -12.10 12.96 -24.26
N GLU A 807 -11.74 12.92 -25.54
CA GLU A 807 -12.23 11.95 -26.51
C GLU A 807 -11.07 11.12 -27.05
N TYR A 808 -11.28 9.82 -27.20
CA TYR A 808 -10.40 8.90 -27.88
C TYR A 808 -11.12 8.31 -29.09
N THR A 809 -10.45 8.33 -30.23
CA THR A 809 -10.88 7.64 -31.44
C THR A 809 -9.70 6.97 -32.11
N LYS A 810 -9.93 5.78 -32.69
CA LYS A 810 -8.96 5.12 -33.54
C LYS A 810 -9.44 5.23 -34.98
N LYS A 811 -8.61 5.80 -35.85
CA LYS A 811 -8.86 5.87 -37.29
C LYS A 811 -7.64 5.30 -38.02
N ASP A 812 -7.82 4.13 -38.62
CA ASP A 812 -6.75 3.34 -39.24
C ASP A 812 -5.59 3.06 -38.26
N LYS A 813 -4.42 3.64 -38.54
CA LYS A 813 -3.18 3.54 -37.74
C LYS A 813 -3.01 4.68 -36.72
N TYR A 814 -3.87 5.69 -36.75
CA TYR A 814 -3.78 6.86 -35.89
C TYR A 814 -4.73 6.74 -34.69
N HIS A 815 -4.14 6.84 -33.50
CA HIS A 815 -4.84 7.06 -32.24
C HIS A 815 -5.01 8.56 -32.04
N MET A 816 -6.25 9.04 -32.08
CA MET A 816 -6.58 10.44 -31.94
C MET A 816 -7.14 10.68 -30.53
N LEU A 817 -6.50 11.58 -29.79
CA LEU A 817 -6.94 12.07 -28.49
C LEU A 817 -7.33 13.54 -28.63
N ALA A 818 -8.50 13.92 -28.16
CA ALA A 818 -8.95 15.32 -28.16
C ALA A 818 -9.31 15.76 -26.74
N LEU A 819 -8.76 16.86 -26.26
CA LEU A 819 -9.15 17.50 -25.01
C LEU A 819 -9.82 18.84 -25.34
N THR A 820 -11.12 18.94 -25.12
CA THR A 820 -11.93 20.11 -25.48
C THR A 820 -12.52 20.72 -24.22
N ARG A 821 -12.34 22.02 -24.04
CA ARG A 821 -12.99 22.79 -22.98
C ARG A 821 -14.06 23.69 -23.59
N ARG A 822 -15.30 23.54 -23.13
CA ARG A 822 -16.46 24.35 -23.55
C ARG A 822 -17.26 24.81 -22.34
N HIS A 823 -18.04 25.88 -22.50
CA HIS A 823 -19.04 26.22 -21.49
C HIS A 823 -20.22 25.24 -21.55
N LEU A 824 -20.83 24.92 -20.41
CA LEU A 824 -22.01 24.03 -20.38
C LEU A 824 -23.23 24.64 -21.11
N ASN A 825 -23.34 25.98 -21.11
CA ASN A 825 -24.50 26.71 -21.66
C ASN A 825 -24.23 27.41 -23.01
N LYS A 826 -23.01 27.27 -23.59
CA LYS A 826 -22.65 27.88 -24.89
C LYS A 826 -21.94 26.87 -25.78
N VAL A 827 -22.20 26.93 -27.08
CA VAL A 827 -21.57 26.06 -28.09
C VAL A 827 -20.10 26.45 -28.35
N GLU A 828 -19.67 27.64 -27.90
CA GLU A 828 -18.29 28.12 -28.10
C GLU A 828 -17.25 27.25 -27.36
N ILE A 829 -16.25 26.78 -28.13
CA ILE A 829 -15.08 26.08 -27.63
C ILE A 829 -14.07 27.12 -27.13
N LEU A 830 -13.70 27.05 -25.86
CA LEU A 830 -12.71 27.94 -25.26
C LEU A 830 -11.30 27.52 -25.68
N GLN A 831 -11.02 26.23 -25.57
CA GLN A 831 -9.71 25.64 -25.87
C GLN A 831 -9.90 24.20 -26.37
N GLN A 832 -9.11 23.80 -27.36
CA GLN A 832 -9.09 22.43 -27.85
C GLN A 832 -7.66 21.98 -28.15
N TRP A 833 -7.30 20.82 -27.62
CA TRP A 833 -6.10 20.08 -27.97
C TRP A 833 -6.49 18.85 -28.76
N ASN A 834 -5.80 18.59 -29.86
CA ASN A 834 -5.91 17.35 -30.61
C ASN A 834 -4.52 16.73 -30.74
N ILE A 835 -4.37 15.47 -30.35
CA ILE A 835 -3.13 14.71 -30.40
C ILE A 835 -3.39 13.48 -31.27
N ALA A 836 -2.69 13.40 -32.39
CA ALA A 836 -2.66 12.22 -33.26
C ALA A 836 -1.39 11.44 -32.96
N ILE A 837 -1.51 10.15 -32.62
CA ILE A 837 -0.39 9.26 -32.37
C ILE A 837 -0.47 8.13 -33.41
N ALA A 838 0.53 8.02 -34.26
CA ALA A 838 0.71 6.91 -35.17
C ALA A 838 1.91 6.09 -34.70
N TYR A 839 1.73 4.78 -34.63
CA TYR A 839 2.79 3.84 -34.35
C TYR A 839 2.84 2.83 -35.47
N ASP A 840 3.93 2.84 -36.24
CA ASP A 840 4.14 1.98 -37.38
C ASP A 840 5.37 1.11 -37.15
N ILE A 841 5.16 -0.20 -37.18
CA ILE A 841 6.24 -1.19 -37.20
C ILE A 841 6.72 -1.28 -38.65
N THR A 842 7.89 -0.72 -38.95
CA THR A 842 8.50 -0.72 -40.30
C THR A 842 9.27 -2.00 -40.57
N SER A 843 9.73 -2.70 -39.51
CA SER A 843 10.25 -4.08 -39.52
C SER A 843 10.09 -4.72 -38.14
N TRP A 844 10.45 -5.99 -37.94
CA TRP A 844 10.43 -6.68 -36.62
C TRP A 844 11.14 -5.90 -35.49
N ILE A 845 12.00 -4.93 -35.81
CA ILE A 845 12.93 -4.25 -34.90
C ILE A 845 13.09 -2.76 -35.23
N SER A 846 12.42 -2.26 -36.27
CA SER A 846 12.33 -0.84 -36.56
C SER A 846 10.89 -0.40 -36.39
N ASP A 847 10.71 0.68 -35.65
CA ASP A 847 9.43 1.31 -35.44
C ASP A 847 9.55 2.82 -35.53
N THR A 848 8.46 3.40 -36.00
CA THR A 848 8.31 4.84 -36.15
C THR A 848 7.13 5.29 -35.31
N LEU A 849 7.38 6.26 -34.44
CA LEU A 849 6.39 6.91 -33.60
C LEU A 849 6.19 8.33 -34.10
N ARG A 850 4.99 8.63 -34.59
CA ARG A 850 4.62 9.98 -35.06
C ARG A 850 3.55 10.53 -34.14
N ILE A 851 3.88 11.56 -33.37
CA ILE A 851 2.93 12.30 -32.54
C ILE A 851 2.74 13.68 -33.14
N LYS A 852 1.50 14.06 -33.44
CA LYS A 852 1.14 15.41 -33.85
C LYS A 852 0.12 15.97 -32.89
N ALA A 853 0.54 16.95 -32.09
CA ALA A 853 -0.34 17.71 -31.21
C ALA A 853 -0.65 19.08 -31.84
N SER A 854 -1.88 19.57 -31.64
CA SER A 854 -2.29 20.91 -32.02
C SER A 854 -3.17 21.51 -30.93
N LYS A 855 -2.88 22.75 -30.53
CA LYS A 855 -3.68 23.57 -29.61
C LYS A 855 -4.33 24.69 -30.40
N SER A 856 -5.66 24.75 -30.37
CA SER A 856 -6.45 25.88 -30.85
C SER A 856 -7.11 26.58 -29.66
N SER A 857 -6.86 27.87 -29.54
CA SER A 857 -7.68 28.78 -28.72
C SER A 857 -8.84 29.32 -29.60
N SER A 858 -9.64 30.26 -29.08
CA SER A 858 -10.79 30.90 -29.77
C SER A 858 -10.63 31.12 -31.30
N PRO A 859 -11.74 31.24 -32.08
CA PRO A 859 -11.72 31.22 -33.55
C PRO A 859 -10.75 32.18 -34.27
N ASN A 860 -10.25 33.21 -33.59
CA ASN A 860 -9.39 34.26 -34.15
C ASN A 860 -7.89 34.14 -33.79
N GLU A 861 -7.47 33.12 -33.03
CA GLU A 861 -6.04 32.89 -32.69
C GLU A 861 -5.39 31.83 -33.60
N LYS A 862 -4.09 32.02 -33.92
CA LYS A 862 -3.30 31.03 -34.67
C LYS A 862 -3.15 29.74 -33.87
N VAL A 863 -3.27 28.60 -34.55
CA VAL A 863 -3.17 27.25 -33.95
C VAL A 863 -1.71 26.94 -33.65
N MET A 864 -1.37 26.61 -32.42
CA MET A 864 -0.03 26.10 -32.08
C MET A 864 0.06 24.62 -32.44
N LYS A 865 1.04 24.23 -33.25
CA LYS A 865 1.30 22.82 -33.60
C LYS A 865 2.61 22.35 -32.98
N VAL A 866 2.64 21.08 -32.59
CA VAL A 866 3.83 20.34 -32.17
C VAL A 866 3.82 18.99 -32.89
N CYS A 867 4.83 18.72 -33.71
CA CYS A 867 5.06 17.42 -34.32
C CYS A 867 6.29 16.79 -33.68
N ILE A 868 6.19 15.54 -33.26
CA ILE A 868 7.27 14.71 -32.75
C ILE A 868 7.33 13.48 -33.64
N GLU A 869 8.44 13.25 -34.31
CA GLU A 869 8.70 12.05 -35.10
C GLU A 869 9.91 11.35 -34.51
N GLY A 870 9.70 10.15 -33.98
CA GLY A 870 10.75 9.28 -33.45
C GLY A 870 10.91 8.09 -34.36
N GLU A 871 12.08 7.89 -34.93
CA GLU A 871 12.45 6.72 -35.69
C GLU A 871 13.47 5.93 -34.89
N ARG A 872 13.21 4.65 -34.69
CA ARG A 872 14.17 3.73 -34.09
C ARG A 872 14.58 2.69 -35.13
N GLU A 873 15.88 2.57 -35.28
CA GLU A 873 16.53 1.53 -36.05
C GLU A 873 17.34 0.69 -35.05
N THR A 874 16.89 -0.53 -34.82
CA THR A 874 17.72 -1.54 -34.15
C THR A 874 18.06 -2.62 -35.16
N PRO A 875 19.35 -2.91 -35.38
CA PRO A 875 19.74 -4.08 -36.13
C PRO A 875 19.46 -5.34 -35.31
N TRP A 876 19.11 -6.43 -35.98
CA TRP A 876 18.81 -7.71 -35.34
C TRP A 876 19.62 -8.80 -35.99
N ASP A 877 20.31 -9.56 -35.15
CA ASP A 877 21.01 -10.76 -35.54
C ASP A 877 20.16 -11.96 -35.08
N TRP A 878 19.85 -12.87 -36.00
CA TRP A 878 19.13 -14.11 -35.66
C TRP A 878 20.07 -15.17 -35.08
N ASP A 879 21.39 -15.00 -35.22
CA ASP A 879 22.37 -15.87 -34.59
C ASP A 879 22.50 -15.53 -33.11
N PHE A 880 21.77 -16.26 -32.27
CA PHE A 880 21.73 -16.11 -30.82
C PHE A 880 23.13 -16.12 -30.17
N LEU A 881 24.15 -16.73 -30.80
CA LEU A 881 25.52 -16.78 -30.29
C LEU A 881 26.51 -16.02 -31.17
N SER A 882 26.03 -15.05 -31.94
CA SER A 882 26.88 -14.23 -32.81
C SER A 882 28.02 -13.61 -32.00
N THR A 883 29.25 -13.92 -32.40
CA THR A 883 30.49 -13.30 -31.90
C THR A 883 30.92 -12.10 -32.75
N LYS A 884 30.11 -11.73 -33.75
CA LYS A 884 30.36 -10.55 -34.57
C LYS A 884 29.92 -9.30 -33.80
N PRO A 885 30.63 -8.17 -33.94
CA PRO A 885 30.18 -6.92 -33.36
C PRO A 885 28.80 -6.58 -33.91
N SER A 886 27.84 -6.34 -33.02
CA SER A 886 26.50 -5.90 -33.43
C SER A 886 26.58 -4.57 -34.16
N GLU A 887 25.75 -4.44 -35.20
CA GLU A 887 25.62 -3.20 -35.95
C GLU A 887 25.14 -2.05 -35.04
N PRO A 888 25.42 -0.78 -35.40
CA PRO A 888 25.02 0.36 -34.61
C PRO A 888 23.49 0.48 -34.53
N SER A 889 22.96 0.78 -33.35
CA SER A 889 21.54 1.16 -33.21
C SER A 889 21.41 2.68 -33.26
N SER A 890 20.39 3.18 -33.96
CA SER A 890 20.10 4.60 -34.05
C SER A 890 18.68 4.93 -33.59
N ILE A 891 18.53 6.05 -32.87
CA ILE A 891 17.25 6.67 -32.55
C ILE A 891 17.32 8.11 -33.03
N LYS A 892 16.46 8.46 -33.98
CA LYS A 892 16.31 9.84 -34.48
C LYS A 892 15.00 10.39 -33.93
N LEU A 893 15.07 11.52 -33.24
CA LEU A 893 13.93 12.23 -32.68
C LEU A 893 13.89 13.63 -33.27
N ASN A 894 12.84 13.94 -34.01
CA ASN A 894 12.62 15.23 -34.64
C ASN A 894 11.38 15.89 -34.01
N ILE A 895 11.58 17.03 -33.34
CA ILE A 895 10.52 17.80 -32.69
C ILE A 895 10.41 19.15 -33.38
N ILE A 896 9.25 19.46 -33.96
CA ILE A 896 8.98 20.73 -34.66
C ILE A 896 7.75 21.39 -34.05
N TRP A 897 7.85 22.65 -33.65
CA TRP A 897 6.72 23.40 -33.09
C TRP A 897 6.64 24.85 -33.56
N GLY A 898 5.41 25.37 -33.67
CA GLY A 898 5.18 26.76 -34.04
C GLY A 898 3.70 27.10 -34.34
N PRO A 899 3.40 28.39 -34.54
CA PRO A 899 2.05 28.84 -34.91
C PRO A 899 1.72 28.52 -36.38
N ALA A 900 0.46 28.15 -36.65
CA ALA A 900 -0.05 27.82 -37.99
C ALA A 900 -1.51 28.28 -38.16
N ASP A 901 -1.94 28.50 -39.40
CA ASP A 901 -3.29 29.03 -39.70
C ASP A 901 -4.40 27.96 -39.64
N SER A 902 -4.05 26.67 -39.68
CA SER A 902 -5.02 25.57 -39.53
C SER A 902 -4.40 24.37 -38.83
N ALA A 903 -5.21 23.51 -38.19
CA ALA A 903 -4.74 22.26 -37.57
C ALA A 903 -4.25 21.20 -38.60
N LYS A 904 -4.70 21.30 -39.87
CA LYS A 904 -4.31 20.41 -40.97
C LYS A 904 -2.98 20.86 -41.60
N GLY A 905 -2.26 19.96 -42.27
CA GLY A 905 -0.95 20.24 -42.91
C GLY A 905 0.29 20.00 -42.05
N LYS A 906 1.48 20.31 -42.60
CA LYS A 906 2.80 20.10 -41.97
C LYS A 906 3.04 21.05 -40.78
N CYS A 907 3.95 20.67 -39.87
CA CYS A 907 4.44 21.55 -38.79
C CYS A 907 5.57 22.45 -39.32
N SER A 908 5.67 23.66 -38.80
CA SER A 908 6.67 24.67 -39.16
C SER A 908 6.97 25.55 -37.95
N GLY A 909 8.20 26.06 -37.82
CA GLY A 909 8.61 26.91 -36.71
C GLY A 909 9.97 26.50 -36.15
N SER A 910 10.09 26.51 -34.83
CA SER A 910 11.27 26.02 -34.11
C SER A 910 11.41 24.50 -34.26
N SER A 911 12.64 24.01 -34.36
CA SER A 911 12.93 22.59 -34.52
C SER A 911 14.03 22.14 -33.55
N LEU A 912 13.95 20.87 -33.15
CA LEU A 912 14.94 20.18 -32.33
C LEU A 912 15.12 18.78 -32.91
N LEU A 913 16.29 18.51 -33.48
CA LEU A 913 16.67 17.21 -33.99
C LEU A 913 17.67 16.59 -33.01
N MET A 914 17.31 15.44 -32.44
CA MET A 914 18.18 14.65 -31.58
C MET A 914 18.44 13.31 -32.24
N GLN A 915 19.71 12.96 -32.43
CA GLN A 915 20.13 11.67 -32.95
C GLN A 915 21.01 10.98 -31.91
N LEU A 916 20.53 9.85 -31.40
CA LEU A 916 21.25 8.96 -30.51
C LEU A 916 21.75 7.77 -31.33
N THR A 917 23.02 7.44 -31.20
CA THR A 917 23.65 6.29 -31.85
C THR A 917 24.40 5.48 -30.79
N GLY A 918 24.14 4.18 -30.72
CA GLY A 918 24.84 3.24 -29.85
C GLY A 918 25.69 2.29 -30.69
N GLU A 919 26.96 2.14 -30.34
CA GLU A 919 27.92 1.28 -31.05
C GLU A 919 28.78 0.46 -30.08
N VAL A 920 29.35 -0.64 -30.60
CA VAL A 920 30.40 -1.41 -29.93
C VAL A 920 31.68 -0.58 -29.93
N THR A 921 32.41 -0.56 -28.81
CA THR A 921 33.67 0.20 -28.69
C THR A 921 34.80 -0.42 -29.51
N ASP A 922 35.75 0.41 -29.94
CA ASP A 922 36.98 -0.07 -30.60
C ASP A 922 37.80 -0.99 -29.68
N GLU A 923 37.75 -0.76 -28.36
CA GLU A 923 38.37 -1.62 -27.34
C GLU A 923 37.73 -3.01 -27.30
N GLN A 924 36.39 -3.12 -27.33
CA GLN A 924 35.71 -4.42 -27.42
C GLN A 924 36.15 -5.20 -28.67
N ILE A 925 36.26 -4.51 -29.81
CA ILE A 925 36.70 -5.13 -31.07
C ILE A 925 38.18 -5.54 -30.98
N ALA A 926 39.04 -4.73 -30.37
CA ALA A 926 40.45 -5.06 -30.16
C ALA A 926 40.61 -6.26 -29.21
N ASP A 927 39.86 -6.29 -28.11
CA ASP A 927 39.90 -7.36 -27.11
C ASP A 927 39.38 -8.69 -27.65
N SER A 928 38.36 -8.68 -28.50
CA SER A 928 37.87 -9.90 -29.17
C SER A 928 38.90 -10.59 -30.08
N LYS A 929 39.99 -9.88 -30.45
CA LYS A 929 41.10 -10.42 -31.24
C LYS A 929 42.30 -10.85 -30.39
N LYS A 930 42.29 -10.56 -29.08
CA LYS A 930 43.35 -10.95 -28.15
C LYS A 930 43.08 -12.35 -27.60
N ASP A 931 44.15 -13.02 -27.19
CA ASP A 931 44.08 -14.34 -26.54
C ASP A 931 43.64 -14.22 -25.07
N ILE A 932 42.38 -13.81 -24.85
CA ILE A 932 41.83 -13.52 -23.51
C ILE A 932 40.44 -14.16 -23.40
N TRP A 933 40.12 -14.71 -22.22
CA TRP A 933 38.78 -15.21 -21.92
C TRP A 933 37.75 -14.07 -21.95
N PRO A 934 36.58 -14.24 -22.58
CA PRO A 934 36.00 -15.48 -23.08
C PRO A 934 36.26 -15.77 -24.58
N TYR A 935 36.95 -14.88 -25.29
CA TYR A 935 37.08 -14.92 -26.76
C TYR A 935 37.97 -16.06 -27.25
N ASN A 936 39.12 -16.27 -26.61
CA ASN A 936 40.07 -17.30 -27.01
C ASN A 936 39.52 -18.73 -26.86
N GLU A 937 38.86 -18.99 -25.74
CA GLU A 937 38.24 -20.27 -25.47
C GLU A 937 37.04 -20.50 -26.40
N CYS A 938 36.24 -19.47 -26.67
CA CYS A 938 35.18 -19.59 -27.67
C CYS A 938 35.73 -19.86 -29.09
N GLN A 939 36.81 -19.17 -29.50
CA GLN A 939 37.46 -19.42 -30.78
C GLN A 939 38.03 -20.84 -30.87
N ALA A 940 38.65 -21.35 -29.80
CA ALA A 940 39.15 -22.72 -29.75
C ALA A 940 38.00 -23.75 -29.82
N GLN A 941 36.89 -23.50 -29.12
CA GLN A 941 35.72 -24.37 -29.10
C GLN A 941 34.90 -24.32 -30.40
N SER A 942 34.98 -23.21 -31.13
CA SER A 942 34.37 -23.01 -32.46
C SER A 942 35.29 -23.45 -33.61
N LYS A 943 36.56 -23.77 -33.32
CA LYS A 943 37.53 -24.20 -34.33
C LYS A 943 37.06 -25.50 -34.97
N ASP A 944 37.13 -25.55 -36.29
CA ASP A 944 36.66 -26.67 -37.13
C ASP A 944 35.14 -26.92 -37.09
N LYS A 945 34.35 -25.99 -36.52
CA LYS A 945 32.88 -26.02 -36.52
C LYS A 945 32.31 -24.90 -37.40
N THR A 946 31.17 -25.15 -38.04
CA THR A 946 30.46 -24.17 -38.88
C THR A 946 29.64 -23.15 -38.09
N PHE A 947 29.63 -23.26 -36.76
CA PHE A 947 28.78 -22.51 -35.84
C PHE A 947 29.49 -22.23 -34.52
N VAL A 948 28.97 -21.27 -33.76
CA VAL A 948 29.44 -20.95 -32.40
C VAL A 948 28.68 -21.85 -31.40
N PRO A 949 29.36 -22.75 -30.66
CA PRO A 949 28.68 -23.64 -29.72
C PRO A 949 28.18 -22.90 -28.49
N TYR A 950 27.05 -23.31 -27.90
CA TYR A 950 26.53 -22.76 -26.63
C TYR A 950 27.38 -23.23 -25.44
N THR A 951 28.56 -22.64 -25.28
CA THR A 951 29.44 -22.80 -24.12
C THR A 951 29.44 -21.53 -23.28
N GLU A 952 29.90 -21.61 -22.02
CA GLU A 952 30.01 -20.43 -21.16
C GLU A 952 30.88 -19.34 -21.80
N ALA A 953 32.02 -19.74 -22.39
CA ALA A 953 32.89 -18.85 -23.14
C ALA A 953 32.18 -18.20 -24.35
N CYS A 954 31.48 -18.98 -25.17
CA CYS A 954 30.84 -18.41 -26.36
C CYS A 954 29.60 -17.57 -26.04
N TYR A 955 28.83 -17.91 -25.02
CA TYR A 955 27.74 -17.06 -24.52
C TYR A 955 28.28 -15.71 -24.04
N GLU A 956 29.34 -15.72 -23.23
CA GLU A 956 29.97 -14.51 -22.72
C GLU A 956 30.61 -13.67 -23.83
N ALA A 957 31.24 -14.31 -24.82
CA ALA A 957 31.76 -13.63 -26.01
C ALA A 957 30.64 -12.94 -26.80
N SER A 958 29.52 -13.64 -27.05
CA SER A 958 28.35 -13.08 -27.73
C SER A 958 27.68 -11.95 -26.93
N ARG A 959 27.59 -12.10 -25.60
CA ARG A 959 27.07 -11.06 -24.70
C ARG A 959 27.88 -9.78 -24.77
N GLU A 960 29.22 -9.88 -24.78
CA GLU A 960 30.08 -8.71 -24.88
C GLU A 960 30.05 -8.06 -26.27
N MET A 961 29.99 -8.85 -27.35
CA MET A 961 29.95 -8.32 -28.72
C MET A 961 28.58 -7.74 -29.13
N SER A 962 27.52 -8.09 -28.40
CA SER A 962 26.18 -7.50 -28.55
C SER A 962 25.89 -6.34 -27.59
N THR A 963 26.74 -6.09 -26.60
CA THR A 963 26.57 -4.95 -25.68
C THR A 963 27.12 -3.67 -26.30
N LEU A 964 26.23 -2.74 -26.69
CA LEU A 964 26.61 -1.40 -27.15
C LEU A 964 27.10 -0.56 -25.96
N ARG A 965 28.37 -0.16 -25.93
CA ARG A 965 28.98 0.56 -24.79
C ARG A 965 29.35 2.01 -25.09
N LYS A 966 29.32 2.42 -26.36
CA LYS A 966 29.59 3.79 -26.79
C LYS A 966 28.32 4.42 -27.32
N TYR A 967 27.88 5.50 -26.69
CA TYR A 967 26.66 6.21 -27.06
C TYR A 967 27.00 7.64 -27.46
N LYS A 968 26.63 8.03 -28.68
CA LYS A 968 26.79 9.39 -29.20
C LYS A 968 25.42 10.03 -29.39
N ILE A 969 25.19 11.15 -28.71
CA ILE A 969 24.01 12.00 -28.82
C ILE A 969 24.41 13.28 -29.52
N SER A 970 23.80 13.58 -30.66
CA SER A 970 23.88 14.88 -31.32
C SER A 970 22.52 15.58 -31.24
N ILE A 971 22.51 16.81 -30.77
CA ILE A 971 21.32 17.66 -30.65
C ILE A 971 21.55 18.88 -31.53
N ALA A 972 20.76 19.03 -32.59
CA ALA A 972 20.72 20.21 -33.44
C ALA A 972 19.42 20.97 -33.20
N HIS A 973 19.45 22.30 -33.20
CA HIS A 973 18.26 23.10 -32.98
C HIS A 973 18.17 24.34 -33.86
N GLU A 974 16.95 24.77 -34.19
CA GLU A 974 16.70 26.02 -34.89
C GLU A 974 15.63 26.85 -34.16
N ASN A 975 15.89 28.16 -34.00
CA ASN A 975 14.95 29.14 -33.45
C ASN A 975 14.38 28.76 -32.05
N LEU A 976 15.22 28.34 -31.10
CA LEU A 976 14.79 27.91 -29.77
C LEU A 976 14.35 29.09 -28.86
N PRO A 977 13.25 28.98 -28.09
CA PRO A 977 12.82 30.00 -27.12
C PRO A 977 13.84 30.24 -25.99
N THR A 978 13.93 31.50 -25.52
CA THR A 978 14.86 31.95 -24.46
C THR A 978 14.72 31.22 -23.11
N GLU A 979 13.52 30.78 -22.74
CA GLU A 979 13.29 30.00 -21.51
C GLU A 979 13.83 28.57 -21.58
N LEU A 980 13.78 27.93 -22.76
CA LEU A 980 14.40 26.60 -22.97
C LEU A 980 15.93 26.71 -23.02
N LEU A 981 16.45 27.81 -23.57
CA LEU A 981 17.88 28.15 -23.47
C LEU A 981 18.31 28.27 -22.00
N LYS A 982 17.53 28.95 -21.13
CA LYS A 982 17.82 29.03 -19.68
C LYS A 982 17.82 27.65 -18.99
N LEU A 983 16.96 26.73 -19.42
CA LEU A 983 16.95 25.36 -18.88
C LEU A 983 18.24 24.60 -19.27
N GLY A 984 18.69 24.78 -20.51
CA GLY A 984 20.01 24.31 -20.97
C GLY A 984 21.16 24.90 -20.15
N TRP A 985 21.09 26.20 -19.84
CA TRP A 985 22.06 26.86 -18.94
C TRP A 985 22.03 26.33 -17.51
N LYS A 986 20.85 25.97 -16.96
CA LYS A 986 20.74 25.34 -15.64
C LYS A 986 21.32 23.93 -15.62
N LEU A 987 21.11 23.15 -16.68
CA LEU A 987 21.75 21.84 -16.85
C LEU A 987 23.27 21.97 -16.96
N ARG A 988 23.77 23.01 -17.65
CA ARG A 988 25.20 23.37 -17.70
C ARG A 988 25.75 23.81 -16.33
N ALA A 989 24.99 24.58 -15.56
CA ALA A 989 25.36 24.98 -14.20
C ALA A 989 25.40 23.78 -13.25
N LEU A 990 24.48 22.83 -13.41
CA LEU A 990 24.51 21.53 -12.73
C LEU A 990 25.79 20.75 -13.10
N TYR A 991 26.19 20.77 -14.38
CA TYR A 991 27.45 20.18 -14.86
C TYR A 991 28.70 20.81 -14.24
N ASP A 992 28.79 22.14 -14.20
CA ASP A 992 29.89 22.84 -13.53
C ASP A 992 29.92 22.52 -12.01
N LEU A 993 28.75 22.29 -11.39
CA LEU A 993 28.63 21.91 -9.98
C LEU A 993 29.17 20.50 -9.66
N VAL A 994 29.18 19.58 -10.63
CA VAL A 994 29.72 18.21 -10.46
C VAL A 994 31.20 18.12 -10.87
N GLY A 995 31.90 19.26 -11.02
CA GLY A 995 33.34 19.32 -11.28
C GLY A 995 33.74 19.49 -12.75
N GLY A 996 32.80 19.83 -13.64
CA GLY A 996 33.08 20.24 -15.01
C GLY A 996 33.83 21.58 -15.09
N ASN A 997 34.75 21.73 -16.05
CA ASN A 997 35.47 22.98 -16.28
C ASN A 997 35.09 23.56 -17.65
N SER A 998 33.89 24.13 -17.77
CA SER A 998 33.45 24.65 -19.07
C SER A 998 34.16 25.97 -19.41
N SER A 999 34.91 25.99 -20.52
CA SER A 999 35.52 27.23 -21.02
C SER A 999 34.45 28.24 -21.49
N LYS A 1000 34.69 29.54 -21.26
CA LYS A 1000 33.82 30.69 -21.60
C LYS A 1000 33.60 30.93 -23.12
N LYS A 1001 33.83 29.95 -24.00
CA LYS A 1001 33.46 30.11 -25.42
C LYS A 1001 31.95 29.92 -25.57
N SER A 1002 31.28 30.94 -26.10
CA SER A 1002 29.87 30.87 -26.46
C SER A 1002 29.65 29.78 -27.52
N PRO A 1003 28.79 28.79 -27.31
CA PRO A 1003 28.31 27.99 -28.42
C PRO A 1003 27.29 28.85 -29.17
N ASN A 1004 27.79 29.63 -30.14
CA ASN A 1004 26.99 30.09 -31.27
C ASN A 1004 26.81 28.94 -32.30
N THR A 1005 27.05 27.70 -31.88
CA THR A 1005 26.88 26.50 -32.71
C THR A 1005 25.51 25.93 -32.40
N ASP A 1006 24.67 25.87 -33.42
CA ASP A 1006 23.32 25.28 -33.42
C ASP A 1006 23.30 23.76 -33.13
N GLU A 1007 24.43 23.20 -32.67
CA GLU A 1007 24.66 21.77 -32.43
C GLU A 1007 25.42 21.52 -31.11
N MET A 1008 24.97 20.52 -30.34
CA MET A 1008 25.64 19.96 -29.17
C MET A 1008 25.88 18.46 -29.38
N ALA A 1009 27.06 17.97 -28.99
CA ALA A 1009 27.41 16.55 -29.06
C ALA A 1009 27.89 16.03 -27.71
N VAL A 1010 27.26 14.94 -27.24
CA VAL A 1010 27.66 14.21 -26.03
C VAL A 1010 28.02 12.78 -26.41
N VAL A 1011 29.22 12.33 -26.04
CA VAL A 1011 29.64 10.94 -26.23
C VAL A 1011 29.89 10.31 -24.86
N ALA A 1012 29.17 9.26 -24.52
CA ALA A 1012 29.37 8.50 -23.29
C ALA A 1012 29.93 7.11 -23.62
N THR A 1013 30.98 6.71 -22.93
CA THR A 1013 31.63 5.40 -23.07
C THR A 1013 31.65 4.69 -21.73
N PHE A 1014 31.13 3.46 -21.69
CA PHE A 1014 30.97 2.66 -20.47
C PHE A 1014 31.94 1.46 -20.46
N PRO A 1015 33.02 1.48 -19.66
CA PRO A 1015 34.00 0.39 -19.64
C PRO A 1015 33.45 -0.90 -19.04
N LYS A 1016 34.13 -2.03 -19.30
CA LYS A 1016 33.71 -3.37 -18.85
C LYS A 1016 33.77 -3.57 -17.33
N ASP A 1017 34.86 -3.09 -16.70
CA ASP A 1017 35.20 -3.41 -15.30
C ASP A 1017 35.27 -2.18 -14.37
N SER A 1018 34.74 -1.03 -14.77
CA SER A 1018 34.78 0.18 -13.95
C SER A 1018 33.38 0.67 -13.56
N SER A 1019 33.28 1.18 -12.33
CA SER A 1019 32.18 2.06 -11.92
C SER A 1019 32.34 3.47 -12.48
N SER A 1020 33.38 3.75 -13.26
CA SER A 1020 33.70 5.06 -13.81
C SER A 1020 33.53 5.07 -15.34
N GLY A 1021 32.60 5.87 -15.86
CA GLY A 1021 32.41 6.08 -17.29
C GLY A 1021 33.20 7.29 -17.79
N GLU A 1022 33.52 7.30 -19.09
CA GLU A 1022 34.05 8.48 -19.76
C GLU A 1022 32.91 9.22 -20.47
N LEU A 1023 32.73 10.50 -20.15
CA LEU A 1023 31.76 11.35 -20.83
C LEU A 1023 32.51 12.49 -21.53
N LEU A 1024 32.27 12.66 -22.82
CA LEU A 1024 32.83 13.71 -23.66
C LEU A 1024 31.71 14.69 -24.00
N PHE A 1025 31.83 15.93 -23.56
CA PHE A 1025 30.90 17.00 -23.92
C PHE A 1025 31.58 17.95 -24.90
N ASN A 1026 31.12 18.01 -26.15
CA ASN A 1026 31.74 18.80 -27.23
C ASN A 1026 33.28 18.62 -27.34
N GLY A 1027 33.77 17.42 -27.03
CA GLY A 1027 35.20 17.07 -27.05
C GLY A 1027 35.96 17.23 -25.73
N GLU A 1028 35.38 17.81 -24.67
CA GLU A 1028 36.00 17.87 -23.33
C GLU A 1028 35.73 16.59 -22.52
N LYS A 1029 36.79 15.95 -22.01
CA LYS A 1029 36.74 14.70 -21.23
C LYS A 1029 36.31 14.95 -19.78
N ILE A 1030 35.29 14.21 -19.32
CA ILE A 1030 34.75 14.23 -17.97
C ILE A 1030 34.82 12.81 -17.40
N LYS A 1031 35.43 12.67 -16.22
CA LYS A 1031 35.40 11.41 -15.46
C LYS A 1031 34.23 11.46 -14.49
N THR A 1032 33.32 10.50 -14.59
CA THR A 1032 32.14 10.41 -13.71
C THR A 1032 32.00 8.99 -13.16
N GLU A 1033 31.73 8.88 -11.86
CA GLU A 1033 31.38 7.60 -11.23
C GLU A 1033 29.87 7.35 -11.31
N PHE A 1034 29.51 6.15 -11.73
CA PHE A 1034 28.15 5.67 -11.90
C PHE A 1034 27.95 4.35 -11.13
N SER A 1035 26.72 4.13 -10.65
CA SER A 1035 26.35 2.84 -10.06
C SER A 1035 26.33 1.75 -11.15
N SER A 1036 27.15 0.71 -10.98
CA SER A 1036 27.25 -0.42 -11.91
C SER A 1036 25.91 -1.13 -12.14
N SER A 1037 25.06 -1.21 -11.10
CA SER A 1037 23.72 -1.79 -11.19
C SER A 1037 22.80 -1.00 -12.12
N PHE A 1038 22.89 0.33 -12.11
CA PHE A 1038 22.05 1.19 -12.95
C PHE A 1038 22.48 1.09 -14.42
N ILE A 1039 23.78 1.20 -14.69
CA ILE A 1039 24.34 1.05 -16.04
C ILE A 1039 24.01 -0.31 -16.62
N ASN A 1040 24.22 -1.39 -15.87
CA ASN A 1040 23.94 -2.75 -16.36
C ASN A 1040 22.48 -2.91 -16.77
N SER A 1041 21.53 -2.34 -16.02
CA SER A 1041 20.10 -2.38 -16.37
C SER A 1041 19.76 -1.64 -17.68
N MET A 1042 20.53 -0.58 -18.00
CA MET A 1042 20.42 0.14 -19.27
C MET A 1042 21.03 -0.66 -20.42
N LEU A 1043 22.24 -1.20 -20.22
CA LEU A 1043 22.99 -1.97 -21.23
C LEU A 1043 22.30 -3.30 -21.59
N VAL A 1044 21.63 -3.97 -20.65
CA VAL A 1044 20.89 -5.22 -20.93
C VAL A 1044 19.85 -5.03 -22.03
N ARG A 1045 19.29 -3.83 -22.21
CA ARG A 1045 18.26 -3.56 -23.22
C ARG A 1045 18.77 -3.62 -24.66
N SER A 1046 20.08 -3.41 -24.88
CA SER A 1046 20.70 -3.50 -26.22
C SER A 1046 21.29 -4.87 -26.53
N ARG A 1047 21.36 -5.79 -25.55
CA ARG A 1047 21.92 -7.13 -25.73
C ARG A 1047 21.01 -8.03 -26.56
N LEU A 1048 21.63 -8.92 -27.31
CA LEU A 1048 20.96 -10.04 -27.96
C LEU A 1048 20.26 -10.95 -26.93
N HIS A 1049 20.92 -11.17 -25.79
CA HIS A 1049 20.50 -12.04 -24.68
C HIS A 1049 19.54 -11.40 -23.67
N LYS A 1050 18.92 -10.25 -23.99
CA LYS A 1050 18.14 -9.44 -23.04
C LYS A 1050 17.03 -10.19 -22.28
N TYR A 1051 16.47 -11.24 -22.87
CA TYR A 1051 15.42 -12.06 -22.24
C TYR A 1051 15.96 -13.02 -21.18
N MET A 1052 17.22 -13.46 -21.30
CA MET A 1052 17.90 -14.32 -20.32
C MET A 1052 18.66 -13.51 -19.25
N ASP A 1053 19.23 -12.37 -19.65
CA ASP A 1053 20.02 -11.50 -18.77
C ASP A 1053 19.16 -10.57 -17.90
N SER A 1054 17.88 -10.33 -18.25
CA SER A 1054 16.97 -9.48 -17.48
C SER A 1054 16.47 -10.20 -16.22
N PRO A 1055 16.74 -9.69 -15.01
CA PRO A 1055 16.27 -10.30 -13.76
C PRO A 1055 14.74 -10.44 -13.69
N PHE A 1056 14.04 -9.44 -14.26
CA PHE A 1056 12.58 -9.43 -14.32
C PHE A 1056 12.04 -10.53 -15.24
N LEU A 1057 12.56 -10.64 -16.47
CA LEU A 1057 12.04 -11.60 -17.46
C LEU A 1057 12.40 -13.05 -17.09
N ARG A 1058 13.59 -13.28 -16.53
CA ARG A 1058 14.04 -14.60 -16.07
C ARG A 1058 13.17 -15.19 -14.94
N SER A 1059 12.45 -14.33 -14.20
CA SER A 1059 11.49 -14.78 -13.18
C SER A 1059 10.24 -15.43 -13.80
N PHE A 1060 9.95 -15.17 -15.07
CA PHE A 1060 8.74 -15.66 -15.75
C PHE A 1060 9.02 -16.70 -16.84
N PHE A 1061 10.27 -16.83 -17.33
CA PHE A 1061 10.63 -17.72 -18.43
C PHE A 1061 11.91 -18.51 -18.15
N SER A 1062 11.92 -19.74 -18.65
CA SER A 1062 13.03 -20.69 -18.58
C SER A 1062 13.50 -21.06 -19.99
N THR A 1063 14.78 -21.42 -20.08
CA THR A 1063 15.38 -21.93 -21.32
C THR A 1063 15.93 -23.33 -21.14
N CYS A 1064 15.87 -24.15 -22.18
CA CYS A 1064 16.48 -25.48 -22.21
C CYS A 1064 17.18 -25.65 -23.56
N ILE A 1065 18.37 -26.24 -23.55
CA ILE A 1065 19.24 -26.26 -24.74
C ILE A 1065 19.67 -27.69 -25.03
N LEU A 1066 19.58 -28.09 -26.29
CA LEU A 1066 20.01 -29.41 -26.76
C LEU A 1066 21.12 -29.23 -27.80
N THR A 1067 22.17 -30.03 -27.64
CA THR A 1067 23.27 -30.17 -28.60
C THR A 1067 23.50 -31.65 -28.86
N PRO A 1068 24.13 -32.04 -29.97
CA PRO A 1068 24.50 -33.45 -30.22
C PRO A 1068 25.41 -34.08 -29.14
N SER A 1069 25.95 -33.29 -28.21
CA SER A 1069 26.79 -33.80 -27.10
C SER A 1069 26.09 -33.81 -25.74
N ALA A 1070 25.13 -32.91 -25.52
CA ALA A 1070 24.51 -32.71 -24.21
C ALA A 1070 23.14 -32.02 -24.27
N ILE A 1071 22.29 -32.33 -23.29
CA ILE A 1071 21.03 -31.64 -22.98
C ILE A 1071 21.24 -30.82 -21.70
N LYS A 1072 20.99 -29.52 -21.77
CA LYS A 1072 21.13 -28.59 -20.65
C LYS A 1072 19.74 -28.17 -20.17
N SER A 1073 19.39 -28.55 -18.94
CA SER A 1073 18.10 -28.27 -18.32
C SER A 1073 17.95 -26.79 -17.96
N SER A 1074 16.72 -26.37 -17.66
CA SER A 1074 16.41 -25.00 -17.22
C SER A 1074 16.99 -24.63 -15.86
N ASN A 1075 17.42 -25.63 -15.09
CA ASN A 1075 18.17 -25.45 -13.85
C ASN A 1075 19.69 -25.43 -14.09
N ASN A 1076 20.13 -25.26 -15.35
CA ASN A 1076 21.55 -25.17 -15.75
C ASN A 1076 22.34 -26.48 -15.52
N ILE A 1077 21.69 -27.64 -15.56
CA ILE A 1077 22.31 -28.97 -15.40
C ILE A 1077 22.53 -29.60 -16.77
N SER A 1078 23.75 -30.06 -17.07
CA SER A 1078 24.10 -30.70 -18.33
C SER A 1078 24.08 -32.23 -18.21
N HIS A 1079 23.36 -32.89 -19.11
CA HIS A 1079 23.26 -34.34 -19.25
C HIS A 1079 23.85 -34.78 -20.58
N THR A 1080 24.53 -35.92 -20.63
CA THR A 1080 25.09 -36.48 -21.87
C THR A 1080 23.99 -36.95 -22.82
N PHE A 1081 24.06 -36.57 -24.10
CA PHE A 1081 23.08 -36.98 -25.11
C PHE A 1081 23.66 -38.07 -26.02
N GLU A 1082 23.42 -39.33 -25.69
CA GLU A 1082 23.93 -40.48 -26.44
C GLU A 1082 23.33 -40.57 -27.86
N GLN A 1083 24.15 -40.99 -28.83
CA GLN A 1083 23.75 -41.14 -30.23
C GLN A 1083 22.67 -42.22 -30.40
N ASP A 1084 21.72 -41.97 -31.30
CA ASP A 1084 20.58 -42.84 -31.67
C ASP A 1084 19.60 -43.21 -30.55
N LYS A 1085 19.70 -42.59 -29.36
CA LYS A 1085 18.72 -42.74 -28.28
C LYS A 1085 17.70 -41.60 -28.27
N GLU A 1086 16.43 -41.96 -28.17
CA GLU A 1086 15.34 -40.99 -28.01
C GLU A 1086 15.22 -40.58 -26.53
N LYS A 1087 15.23 -39.28 -26.28
CA LYS A 1087 15.11 -38.69 -24.94
C LYS A 1087 13.84 -37.86 -24.84
N LEU A 1088 13.13 -37.96 -23.72
CA LEU A 1088 11.96 -37.15 -23.42
C LEU A 1088 12.39 -35.75 -22.93
N ILE A 1089 12.14 -34.72 -23.73
CA ILE A 1089 12.66 -33.38 -23.47
C ILE A 1089 11.72 -32.59 -22.58
N ILE A 1090 10.46 -32.51 -22.99
CA ILE A 1090 9.38 -31.91 -22.21
C ILE A 1090 8.06 -32.58 -22.62
N ALA A 1091 7.32 -33.11 -21.67
CA ALA A 1091 6.02 -33.70 -21.88
C ALA A 1091 5.10 -33.38 -20.71
N ARG A 1092 3.80 -33.46 -20.95
CA ARG A 1092 2.79 -33.30 -19.91
C ARG A 1092 2.66 -34.61 -19.12
N CYS A 1093 2.86 -34.58 -17.80
CA CYS A 1093 3.07 -35.81 -17.01
C CYS A 1093 2.01 -36.08 -15.92
N ASP A 1094 0.91 -35.33 -15.94
CA ASP A 1094 -0.25 -35.46 -15.04
C ASP A 1094 -1.28 -36.51 -15.53
N ASP A 1095 -1.17 -37.01 -16.78
CA ASP A 1095 -2.17 -37.90 -17.39
C ASP A 1095 -1.57 -39.18 -18.03
N ASN A 1096 -2.35 -40.27 -18.07
CA ASN A 1096 -1.98 -41.52 -18.73
C ASN A 1096 -1.91 -41.41 -20.27
N LYS A 1097 -2.34 -40.27 -20.82
CA LYS A 1097 -2.18 -39.87 -22.23
C LYS A 1097 -1.67 -38.42 -22.29
N PRO A 1098 -0.36 -38.19 -22.46
CA PRO A 1098 0.20 -36.85 -22.51
C PRO A 1098 -0.38 -36.08 -23.71
N ARG A 1099 -0.93 -34.88 -23.46
CA ARG A 1099 -1.49 -34.00 -24.52
C ARG A 1099 -0.46 -33.52 -25.52
N PHE A 1100 0.78 -33.37 -25.07
CA PHE A 1100 1.91 -33.14 -25.94
C PHE A 1100 3.14 -33.85 -25.41
N ILE A 1101 3.98 -34.30 -26.32
CA ILE A 1101 5.28 -34.89 -26.07
C ILE A 1101 6.27 -34.21 -27.01
N LEU A 1102 7.29 -33.57 -26.44
CA LEU A 1102 8.48 -33.19 -27.19
C LEU A 1102 9.60 -34.18 -26.86
N SER A 1103 10.05 -34.92 -27.87
CA SER A 1103 11.17 -35.85 -27.80
C SER A 1103 12.28 -35.40 -28.75
N ALA A 1104 13.51 -35.82 -28.44
CA ALA A 1104 14.67 -35.55 -29.28
C ALA A 1104 15.49 -36.82 -29.49
N VAL A 1105 16.03 -36.98 -30.70
CA VAL A 1105 16.97 -38.04 -31.07
C VAL A 1105 18.28 -37.41 -31.55
N ASN A 1106 19.40 -37.87 -30.99
CA ASN A 1106 20.73 -37.45 -31.45
C ASN A 1106 21.16 -38.28 -32.68
N LYS A 1107 21.21 -37.68 -33.87
CA LYS A 1107 21.63 -38.35 -35.11
C LYS A 1107 23.15 -38.24 -35.37
N GLY A 1108 23.93 -37.80 -34.37
CA GLY A 1108 25.37 -37.57 -34.46
C GLY A 1108 25.69 -36.15 -34.95
N ASP A 1109 25.24 -35.81 -36.16
CA ASP A 1109 25.53 -34.51 -36.78
C ASP A 1109 24.48 -33.42 -36.47
N PHE A 1110 23.32 -33.80 -35.95
CA PHE A 1110 22.22 -32.90 -35.58
C PHE A 1110 21.24 -33.57 -34.61
N VAL A 1111 20.34 -32.77 -34.04
CA VAL A 1111 19.26 -33.23 -33.16
C VAL A 1111 17.95 -33.23 -33.93
N GLU A 1112 17.36 -34.40 -34.14
CA GLU A 1112 15.99 -34.53 -34.66
C GLU A 1112 15.02 -34.24 -33.52
N LEU A 1113 14.04 -33.35 -33.72
CA LEU A 1113 12.97 -33.10 -32.74
C LEU A 1113 11.65 -33.65 -33.26
N THR A 1114 10.96 -34.40 -32.43
CA THR A 1114 9.57 -34.81 -32.67
C THR A 1114 8.68 -34.16 -31.63
N LEU A 1115 7.75 -33.33 -32.08
CA LEU A 1115 6.67 -32.74 -31.28
C LEU A 1115 5.35 -33.41 -31.66
N ASP A 1116 4.88 -34.30 -30.79
CA ASP A 1116 3.57 -34.95 -30.88
C ASP A 1116 2.56 -34.16 -30.04
N ASP A 1117 1.40 -33.80 -30.62
CA ASP A 1117 0.24 -33.30 -29.88
C ASP A 1117 -1.05 -34.07 -30.25
N GLU A 1118 -2.22 -33.65 -29.73
CA GLU A 1118 -3.50 -34.31 -30.02
C GLU A 1118 -3.93 -34.23 -31.51
N THR A 1119 -3.34 -33.32 -32.29
CA THR A 1119 -3.76 -32.96 -33.65
C THR A 1119 -2.76 -33.33 -34.74
N ASP A 1120 -1.47 -33.18 -34.49
CA ASP A 1120 -0.39 -33.25 -35.48
C ASP A 1120 0.90 -33.83 -34.86
N ARG A 1121 1.74 -34.45 -35.70
CA ARG A 1121 3.10 -34.87 -35.34
C ARG A 1121 4.11 -34.09 -36.16
N ILE A 1122 4.74 -33.08 -35.57
CA ILE A 1122 5.72 -32.25 -36.28
C ILE A 1122 7.13 -32.77 -36.02
N ILE A 1123 7.84 -33.13 -37.09
CA ILE A 1123 9.23 -33.60 -37.05
C ILE A 1123 10.11 -32.53 -37.68
N LEU A 1124 11.10 -32.07 -36.93
CA LEU A 1124 12.15 -31.17 -37.37
C LEU A 1124 13.43 -31.97 -37.60
N ASP A 1125 13.87 -32.02 -38.85
CA ASP A 1125 14.98 -32.86 -39.33
C ASP A 1125 15.91 -32.05 -40.28
N SER A 1126 17.02 -32.64 -40.72
CA SER A 1126 17.93 -32.06 -41.72
C SER A 1126 18.17 -32.98 -42.90
N ASN A 1127 18.08 -32.43 -44.12
CA ASN A 1127 18.44 -33.12 -45.37
C ASN A 1127 19.87 -32.84 -45.87
N GLY A 1128 20.74 -32.28 -45.01
CA GLY A 1128 22.13 -31.93 -45.35
C GLY A 1128 22.34 -30.51 -45.88
N GLU A 1129 21.33 -29.85 -46.47
CA GLU A 1129 21.41 -28.47 -46.98
C GLU A 1129 20.72 -27.42 -46.07
N GLY A 1130 19.80 -27.85 -45.19
CA GLY A 1130 19.09 -26.99 -44.23
C GLY A 1130 18.13 -27.78 -43.34
N GLY A 1131 17.26 -27.09 -42.60
CA GLY A 1131 16.17 -27.74 -41.87
C GLY A 1131 15.02 -28.15 -42.79
N THR A 1132 14.36 -29.25 -42.46
CA THR A 1132 13.12 -29.73 -43.08
C THR A 1132 12.06 -29.93 -42.00
N VAL A 1133 10.81 -29.60 -42.33
CA VAL A 1133 9.66 -29.72 -41.44
C VAL A 1133 8.70 -30.73 -42.05
N HIS A 1134 8.41 -31.79 -41.30
CA HIS A 1134 7.45 -32.82 -41.69
C HIS A 1134 6.25 -32.78 -40.76
N ASN A 1135 5.05 -32.99 -41.31
CA ASN A 1135 3.87 -33.33 -40.53
C ASN A 1135 3.54 -34.81 -40.76
N HIS A 1136 3.58 -35.60 -39.69
CA HIS A 1136 3.63 -37.06 -39.67
C HIS A 1136 4.79 -37.60 -40.53
N THR A 1137 4.56 -37.78 -41.82
CA THR A 1137 5.54 -38.26 -42.81
C THR A 1137 5.60 -37.37 -44.06
N HIS A 1138 4.72 -36.37 -44.17
CA HIS A 1138 4.61 -35.52 -45.36
C HIS A 1138 5.45 -34.24 -45.15
N PRO A 1139 6.35 -33.89 -46.10
CA PRO A 1139 7.09 -32.64 -46.02
C PRO A 1139 6.13 -31.45 -46.20
N VAL A 1140 6.21 -30.46 -45.31
CA VAL A 1140 5.40 -29.24 -45.40
C VAL A 1140 6.19 -28.17 -46.17
N PRO A 1141 5.71 -27.69 -47.33
CA PRO A 1141 6.40 -26.66 -48.08
C PRO A 1141 6.22 -25.29 -47.41
N VAL A 1142 7.10 -24.94 -46.49
CA VAL A 1142 7.19 -23.59 -45.93
C VAL A 1142 8.15 -22.76 -46.78
N VAL A 1143 7.71 -21.57 -47.19
CA VAL A 1143 8.53 -20.67 -47.99
C VAL A 1143 9.69 -20.15 -47.13
N ARG A 1144 10.93 -20.25 -47.62
CA ARG A 1144 12.14 -19.73 -46.95
C ARG A 1144 12.27 -18.20 -47.14
N ASN A 1145 11.28 -17.44 -46.66
CA ASN A 1145 11.17 -15.99 -46.86
C ASN A 1145 11.19 -15.17 -45.55
N PHE A 1146 11.63 -15.76 -44.43
CA PHE A 1146 11.62 -15.14 -43.10
C PHE A 1146 10.21 -14.81 -42.54
N GLU A 1147 9.13 -15.31 -43.13
CA GLU A 1147 7.77 -15.13 -42.62
C GLU A 1147 7.25 -16.38 -41.88
N PHE A 1148 6.46 -16.17 -40.83
CA PHE A 1148 5.80 -17.27 -40.12
C PHE A 1148 4.62 -17.79 -40.95
N SER A 1149 4.61 -19.09 -41.17
CA SER A 1149 3.51 -19.84 -41.78
C SER A 1149 2.83 -20.70 -40.72
N TYR A 1150 1.52 -20.90 -40.86
CA TYR A 1150 0.74 -21.66 -39.90
C TYR A 1150 0.64 -23.14 -40.31
N ILE A 1151 0.97 -24.05 -39.40
CA ILE A 1151 0.86 -25.51 -39.58
C ILE A 1151 0.06 -26.06 -38.40
N GLY A 1152 -1.19 -26.44 -38.62
CA GLY A 1152 -2.03 -27.06 -37.59
C GLY A 1152 -2.40 -26.10 -36.45
N SER A 1153 -1.71 -26.20 -35.31
CA SER A 1153 -1.80 -25.31 -34.13
C SER A 1153 -0.52 -24.48 -33.89
N LYS A 1154 0.46 -24.58 -34.79
CA LYS A 1154 1.84 -24.10 -34.58
C LYS A 1154 2.26 -23.09 -35.64
N TRP A 1155 3.04 -22.11 -35.23
CA TRP A 1155 3.63 -21.14 -36.13
C TRP A 1155 5.03 -21.62 -36.48
N VAL A 1156 5.32 -21.79 -37.76
CA VAL A 1156 6.61 -22.26 -38.22
C VAL A 1156 7.21 -21.27 -39.20
N ARG A 1157 8.48 -20.94 -38.99
CA ARG A 1157 9.26 -20.11 -39.88
C ARG A 1157 10.52 -20.88 -40.27
N MET A 1158 10.87 -20.84 -41.55
CA MET A 1158 12.08 -21.47 -42.06
C MET A 1158 13.03 -20.44 -42.67
N ASP A 1159 14.30 -20.54 -42.30
CA ASP A 1159 15.42 -19.83 -42.94
C ASP A 1159 16.27 -20.83 -43.76
N LYS A 1160 17.38 -20.37 -44.36
CA LYS A 1160 18.36 -21.21 -45.05
C LYS A 1160 18.94 -22.30 -44.16
N LYS A 1161 19.11 -22.05 -42.85
CA LYS A 1161 19.77 -22.98 -41.91
C LYS A 1161 19.01 -23.25 -40.60
N THR A 1162 17.96 -22.49 -40.30
CA THR A 1162 17.23 -22.59 -39.03
C THR A 1162 15.73 -22.76 -39.27
N VAL A 1163 15.06 -23.32 -38.27
CA VAL A 1163 13.61 -23.44 -38.20
C VAL A 1163 13.15 -22.94 -36.85
N ASP A 1164 12.25 -21.96 -36.84
CA ASP A 1164 11.60 -21.51 -35.62
C ASP A 1164 10.18 -22.07 -35.58
N LEU A 1165 9.82 -22.66 -34.45
CA LEU A 1165 8.50 -23.20 -34.19
C LEU A 1165 7.95 -22.60 -32.91
N VAL A 1166 6.76 -22.03 -32.97
CA VAL A 1166 6.03 -21.51 -31.81
C VAL A 1166 4.81 -22.38 -31.59
N PHE A 1167 4.81 -23.10 -30.48
CA PHE A 1167 3.64 -23.82 -30.00
C PHE A 1167 2.89 -22.91 -29.02
N ALA A 1168 1.87 -22.22 -29.55
CA ALA A 1168 1.19 -21.15 -28.86
C ALA A 1168 0.42 -21.61 -27.61
N GLU A 1169 -0.04 -22.87 -27.54
CA GLU A 1169 -0.85 -23.43 -26.44
C GLU A 1169 -0.14 -23.36 -25.08
N ILE A 1170 1.16 -23.63 -25.07
CA ILE A 1170 1.99 -23.63 -23.87
C ILE A 1170 3.05 -22.51 -23.91
N LEU A 1171 2.95 -21.60 -24.89
CA LEU A 1171 3.93 -20.55 -25.18
C LEU A 1171 5.37 -21.09 -25.29
N LEU A 1172 5.51 -22.29 -25.87
CA LEU A 1172 6.82 -22.91 -26.12
C LEU A 1172 7.36 -22.38 -27.45
N PHE A 1173 8.49 -21.71 -27.37
CA PHE A 1173 9.28 -21.30 -28.53
C PHE A 1173 10.45 -22.27 -28.72
N VAL A 1174 10.57 -22.82 -29.93
CA VAL A 1174 11.62 -23.73 -30.35
C VAL A 1174 12.39 -23.05 -31.47
N HIS A 1175 13.68 -22.81 -31.25
CA HIS A 1175 14.61 -22.43 -32.29
C HIS A 1175 15.49 -23.63 -32.59
N TRP A 1176 15.29 -24.23 -33.76
CA TRP A 1176 16.02 -25.39 -34.23
C TRP A 1176 17.04 -24.97 -35.28
N SER A 1177 18.28 -25.42 -35.12
CA SER A 1177 19.28 -25.46 -36.18
C SER A 1177 19.84 -26.87 -36.26
N LYS A 1178 20.58 -27.17 -37.34
CA LYS A 1178 21.32 -28.44 -37.45
C LYS A 1178 22.23 -28.65 -36.24
N GLU A 1179 22.71 -27.58 -35.62
CA GLU A 1179 23.82 -27.62 -34.69
C GLU A 1179 23.36 -27.54 -33.22
N GLN A 1180 22.21 -26.92 -32.94
CA GLN A 1180 21.63 -26.82 -31.61
C GLN A 1180 20.11 -26.57 -31.65
N VAL A 1181 19.45 -26.93 -30.56
CA VAL A 1181 18.04 -26.60 -30.31
C VAL A 1181 17.95 -25.74 -29.05
N LEU A 1182 17.28 -24.60 -29.16
CA LEU A 1182 16.93 -23.75 -28.03
C LEU A 1182 15.41 -23.82 -27.80
N LEU A 1183 15.03 -24.17 -26.58
CA LEU A 1183 13.66 -24.13 -26.09
C LEU A 1183 13.52 -22.96 -25.11
N PHE A 1184 12.49 -22.15 -25.28
CA PHE A 1184 12.14 -21.05 -24.40
C PHE A 1184 10.66 -21.17 -24.02
N TYR A 1185 10.36 -21.21 -22.73
CA TYR A 1185 9.00 -21.46 -22.24
C TYR A 1185 8.74 -20.79 -20.87
N PRO A 1186 7.48 -20.51 -20.50
CA PRO A 1186 7.15 -19.86 -19.23
C PRO A 1186 7.43 -20.75 -18.01
N ASN A 1187 7.84 -20.18 -16.88
CA ASN A 1187 8.13 -20.95 -15.66
C ASN A 1187 6.90 -21.68 -15.10
N TYR A 1188 5.68 -21.15 -15.30
CA TYR A 1188 4.46 -21.77 -14.77
C TYR A 1188 4.20 -23.17 -15.36
N ILE A 1189 4.71 -23.50 -16.55
CA ILE A 1189 4.47 -24.83 -17.12
C ILE A 1189 5.25 -25.93 -16.39
N GLN A 1190 6.29 -25.58 -15.63
CA GLN A 1190 7.10 -26.52 -14.84
C GLN A 1190 6.29 -27.24 -13.76
N GLU A 1191 5.10 -26.73 -13.41
CA GLU A 1191 4.20 -27.37 -12.45
C GLU A 1191 3.56 -28.67 -12.98
N PHE A 1192 3.44 -28.83 -14.30
CA PHE A 1192 2.69 -29.93 -14.92
C PHE A 1192 3.45 -30.66 -16.05
N VAL A 1193 4.70 -30.29 -16.30
CA VAL A 1193 5.55 -30.92 -17.33
C VAL A 1193 6.77 -31.62 -16.73
N CYS A 1194 7.13 -32.78 -17.28
CA CYS A 1194 8.33 -33.53 -16.91
C CYS A 1194 9.19 -33.83 -18.14
N GLY A 1195 10.48 -34.10 -17.91
CA GLY A 1195 11.46 -34.41 -18.95
C GLY A 1195 12.83 -33.82 -18.63
N TYR A 1196 13.77 -33.99 -19.55
CA TYR A 1196 15.15 -33.54 -19.35
C TYR A 1196 15.28 -32.01 -19.15
N CYS A 1197 14.35 -31.21 -19.66
CA CYS A 1197 14.38 -29.76 -19.49
C CYS A 1197 14.00 -29.28 -18.09
N THR A 1198 13.20 -30.04 -17.34
CA THR A 1198 12.73 -29.67 -15.99
C THR A 1198 13.48 -30.38 -14.85
N LEU A 1199 14.46 -31.24 -15.18
CA LEU A 1199 15.31 -31.92 -14.21
C LEU A 1199 16.02 -30.94 -13.25
N GLN A 1200 15.89 -31.21 -11.95
CA GLN A 1200 16.55 -30.47 -10.86
C GLN A 1200 17.84 -31.18 -10.36
N GLY A 1201 18.17 -32.36 -10.89
CA GLY A 1201 19.34 -33.15 -10.52
C GLY A 1201 19.76 -34.13 -11.63
N PRO A 1202 20.89 -34.87 -11.45
CA PRO A 1202 21.30 -35.92 -12.38
C PRO A 1202 20.22 -37.01 -12.49
N ASN A 1203 19.89 -37.44 -13.72
CA ASN A 1203 18.90 -38.49 -13.98
C ASN A 1203 19.51 -39.87 -13.67
N THR A 1204 19.51 -40.27 -12.40
CA THR A 1204 20.10 -41.54 -11.96
C THR A 1204 19.28 -42.77 -12.36
N ASP A 1205 17.99 -42.59 -12.63
CA ASP A 1205 17.02 -43.69 -12.75
C ASP A 1205 16.65 -43.99 -14.21
N GLY A 1206 17.19 -43.22 -15.18
CA GLY A 1206 16.88 -43.40 -16.60
C GLY A 1206 15.43 -43.10 -16.97
N LEU A 1207 14.67 -42.41 -16.10
CA LEU A 1207 13.21 -42.32 -16.14
C LEU A 1207 12.65 -41.62 -17.40
N TYR A 1208 13.47 -40.78 -18.04
CA TYR A 1208 13.13 -39.99 -19.22
C TYR A 1208 13.81 -40.51 -20.50
N ASP A 1209 14.40 -41.70 -20.43
CA ASP A 1209 14.94 -42.40 -21.59
C ASP A 1209 13.83 -43.29 -22.16
N LYS A 1210 13.62 -43.24 -23.48
CA LYS A 1210 12.68 -44.15 -24.14
C LYS A 1210 13.36 -45.52 -24.29
N LEU A 1211 12.71 -46.57 -23.77
CA LEU A 1211 13.18 -47.97 -23.81
C LEU A 1211 13.30 -48.50 -25.24
#